data_AF-A0A9D0Q4A4-F1
#
_entry.id   AF-A0A9D0Q4A4-F1
#
_cell.length_a   1.000
_cell.length_b   1.000
_cell.length_c   1.000
_cell.angle_alpha   90.00
_cell.angle_beta   90.00
_cell.angle_gamma   90.00
#
_symmetry.space_group_name_H-M   'P 1'
#
loop_
_entity.id
_entity.type
_entity.pdbx_description
1 polymer ?
#
loop_
_entity_poly.entity_id
_entity_poly.type
_entity_poly.pdbx_seq_one_letter_code
_entity_poly.pdbx_strand_id
1 'polypeptide(L)'
;MQNPLPSYWQTINLKKLLSRSLILLLIILLLFSFRLIQLQLMTKETAEQQQQRQQSVCSAEEWLADKTACLKKSRTEAHHLFDELMTHHELVKILPDGSLQLPTTDYLLAFEAQNKTVPEESKTLLKRLYGSVAGKAVQQQVAWWNHSRRFAAIRDNLPQQGEQASSWTAHDVWGGVLQGHTVVPLDYGYVNAGQLPQYFNDWLSVSGQEQVVFRQTLKTATRRTLNLQVIGQPDIRSLARQAKVRLQACQFEQGKTQCNTVSRATPDADVYRIRLTLAANRHYQLELPIKPALNTALKVDGLPIHLQQSAKDTKPYQNHQYAWQPVFEYKRNVVASNREQFRFKLAMADGTVLFDSLQNYPTQFTRDYGLLSLIGYDSSDRLALAGMVARSKLGKNNTEVRLTLNANVQKLAYKHLQQELKQQVDPKGLFNKQRRAAVVLINPKTGAVLAAANYPNPPADVHRWDRLSFSKLYPTLDPFGVAAWQGLDSNNTPGSTFKMVTSLAALQAAEEGNDTLDRLVRGLNAKDYFALTRLAVTRSSYDPDGDSSKGSPTSEVKNAGNASLLGSMPHRDVNKKMVYPRLRNPKCGERKVSKNLGLSEAVRDSLNIWFARLAVMMDKDNLASGGKETHLVAMADRLGFGSKLALAQTGSPLNPLGKLTQHKGRGSVLTGFTGNLTLKTYANSRYATGDALQRLSQNSFGQGVTATPLQMARVAATVATRYLPQPYVLQTWAGKRLDAPDSLKLAPDNIDLLRTGMKAVPEVGTARRAFARYYPQGGCQVYGKTGTAQVAKGRGSRAKRQRYYSAWFTGWHENNEGTPDIAFACMVSHTYIRGHDYGGDVCGPIVARILRDMNKAKAKNVKKDQ
;
A
#
# COMPACT_ATOMS: atom_id res chain seq x y z
N MET A 1 -23.08 -86.62 44.89
CA MET A 1 -23.42 -87.79 44.03
C MET A 1 -24.93 -87.92 43.97
N GLN A 2 -25.46 -88.29 42.79
CA GLN A 2 -26.75 -88.98 42.58
C GLN A 2 -28.01 -88.13 42.87
N ASN A 3 -29.19 -88.24 42.25
CA ASN A 3 -29.82 -89.10 41.23
C ASN A 3 -31.21 -88.39 40.89
N PRO A 4 -32.32 -89.01 40.41
CA PRO A 4 -32.77 -89.16 39.01
C PRO A 4 -34.26 -88.71 38.71
N LEU A 5 -34.71 -88.83 37.44
CA LEU A 5 -36.04 -89.17 36.77
C LEU A 5 -37.43 -89.08 37.52
N PRO A 6 -38.66 -89.24 36.89
CA PRO A 6 -39.27 -88.78 35.60
C PRO A 6 -40.84 -88.47 35.58
N SER A 7 -41.33 -87.86 34.47
CA SER A 7 -42.61 -88.07 33.69
C SER A 7 -44.07 -87.60 34.05
N TYR A 8 -44.78 -87.22 32.95
CA TYR A 8 -46.23 -87.14 32.59
C TYR A 8 -47.15 -85.92 32.90
N TRP A 9 -48.13 -85.76 31.99
CA TRP A 9 -48.85 -84.56 31.50
C TRP A 9 -49.82 -83.80 32.43
N GLN A 10 -50.07 -82.54 32.03
CA GLN A 10 -51.22 -81.64 32.27
C GLN A 10 -51.01 -80.41 33.16
N THR A 11 -51.70 -79.34 32.75
CA THR A 11 -51.79 -77.98 33.31
C THR A 11 -50.62 -77.05 33.00
N ILE A 12 -50.65 -76.61 31.74
CA ILE A 12 -50.49 -75.24 31.31
C ILE A 12 -50.58 -74.24 32.48
N ASN A 13 -49.42 -73.79 33.00
CA ASN A 13 -49.38 -72.49 33.66
C ASN A 13 -49.15 -71.45 32.56
N LEU A 14 -50.24 -71.20 31.82
CA LEU A 14 -50.36 -70.26 30.71
C LEU A 14 -49.67 -68.95 31.07
N LYS A 15 -49.66 -68.54 32.35
CA LYS A 15 -48.98 -67.31 32.83
C LYS A 15 -47.46 -67.25 32.65
N LYS A 16 -46.71 -68.36 32.59
CA LYS A 16 -45.23 -68.33 32.45
C LYS A 16 -44.73 -68.57 31.02
N LEU A 17 -45.46 -69.33 30.21
CA LEU A 17 -45.27 -69.34 28.76
C LEU A 17 -45.84 -68.08 28.12
N LEU A 18 -46.93 -67.54 28.66
CA LEU A 18 -47.34 -66.16 28.40
C LEU A 18 -46.29 -65.18 28.92
N SER A 19 -45.55 -65.40 30.01
CA SER A 19 -44.54 -64.40 30.41
C SER A 19 -43.31 -64.41 29.50
N ARG A 20 -42.81 -65.56 29.03
CA ARG A 20 -41.68 -65.60 28.09
C ARG A 20 -42.08 -65.28 26.65
N SER A 21 -43.27 -65.69 26.22
CA SER A 21 -43.85 -65.26 24.94
C SER A 21 -44.35 -63.83 24.99
N LEU A 22 -44.84 -63.28 26.12
CA LEU A 22 -45.06 -61.84 26.32
C LEU A 22 -43.74 -61.11 26.37
N ILE A 23 -42.68 -61.65 26.97
CA ILE A 23 -41.36 -61.00 26.95
C ILE A 23 -40.85 -60.96 25.51
N LEU A 24 -41.04 -62.03 24.72
CA LEU A 24 -40.71 -62.02 23.30
C LEU A 24 -41.63 -61.07 22.51
N LEU A 25 -42.92 -61.01 22.82
CA LEU A 25 -43.89 -60.08 22.22
C LEU A 25 -43.63 -58.63 22.66
N LEU A 26 -43.15 -58.39 23.89
CA LEU A 26 -42.72 -57.11 24.44
C LEU A 26 -41.41 -56.70 23.82
N ILE A 27 -40.48 -57.63 23.57
CA ILE A 27 -39.24 -57.36 22.84
C ILE A 27 -39.56 -57.05 21.38
N ILE A 28 -40.49 -57.76 20.75
CA ILE A 28 -40.95 -57.47 19.38
C ILE A 28 -41.71 -56.14 19.34
N LEU A 29 -42.60 -55.85 20.30
CA LEU A 29 -43.28 -54.55 20.44
C LEU A 29 -42.31 -53.42 20.83
N LEU A 30 -41.24 -53.71 21.57
CA LEU A 30 -40.16 -52.79 21.89
C LEU A 30 -39.29 -52.54 20.68
N LEU A 31 -39.03 -53.53 19.83
CA LEU A 31 -38.30 -53.37 18.57
C LEU A 31 -39.18 -52.70 17.51
N PHE A 32 -40.50 -52.93 17.52
CA PHE A 32 -41.46 -52.22 16.68
C PHE A 32 -41.66 -50.78 17.15
N SER A 33 -41.69 -50.52 18.45
CA SER A 33 -41.69 -49.17 19.02
C SER A 33 -40.34 -48.49 18.84
N PHE A 34 -39.21 -49.21 18.87
CA PHE A 34 -37.91 -48.67 18.48
C PHE A 34 -37.85 -48.35 16.98
N ARG A 35 -38.47 -49.15 16.11
CA ARG A 35 -38.62 -48.84 14.68
C ARG A 35 -39.60 -47.69 14.42
N LEU A 36 -40.68 -47.56 15.19
CA LEU A 36 -41.62 -46.43 15.15
C LEU A 36 -41.00 -45.16 15.73
N ILE A 37 -40.14 -45.27 16.73
CA ILE A 37 -39.32 -44.17 17.26
C ILE A 37 -38.19 -43.84 16.28
N GLN A 38 -37.60 -44.81 15.58
CA GLN A 38 -36.67 -44.57 14.46
C GLN A 38 -37.39 -43.97 13.23
N LEU A 39 -38.67 -44.30 12.97
CA LEU A 39 -39.50 -43.66 11.94
C LEU A 39 -40.02 -42.28 12.37
N GLN A 40 -40.26 -42.03 13.66
CA GLN A 40 -40.53 -40.69 14.18
C GLN A 40 -39.24 -39.85 14.31
N LEU A 41 -38.08 -40.50 14.46
CA LEU A 41 -36.76 -39.93 14.21
C LEU A 41 -36.50 -39.69 12.70
N MET A 42 -37.36 -40.21 11.80
CA MET A 42 -37.37 -39.89 10.37
C MET A 42 -38.41 -38.81 9.97
N THR A 43 -39.21 -38.26 10.90
CA THR A 43 -40.16 -37.16 10.61
C THR A 43 -40.27 -36.06 11.68
N LYS A 44 -39.33 -35.96 12.61
CA LYS A 44 -39.04 -34.67 13.25
C LYS A 44 -37.86 -34.03 12.54
N GLU A 45 -38.14 -33.46 11.36
CA GLU A 45 -37.32 -32.36 10.87
C GLU A 45 -37.22 -31.33 11.99
N THR A 46 -36.00 -31.01 12.41
CA THR A 46 -35.80 -29.90 13.34
C THR A 46 -36.29 -28.62 12.67
N ALA A 47 -36.74 -27.64 13.46
CA ALA A 47 -37.04 -26.31 12.93
C ALA A 47 -35.85 -25.75 12.12
N GLU A 48 -34.61 -26.12 12.44
CA GLU A 48 -33.41 -25.82 11.66
C GLU A 48 -33.36 -26.52 10.28
N GLN A 49 -33.80 -27.77 10.16
CA GLN A 49 -33.88 -28.49 8.88
C GLN A 49 -35.04 -28.00 8.01
N GLN A 50 -36.18 -27.63 8.61
CA GLN A 50 -37.28 -26.95 7.89
C GLN A 50 -36.87 -25.53 7.44
N GLN A 51 -36.09 -24.82 8.27
CA GLN A 51 -35.53 -23.51 7.93
C GLN A 51 -34.40 -23.60 6.87
N GLN A 52 -33.67 -24.72 6.80
CA GLN A 52 -32.71 -25.01 5.72
C GLN A 52 -33.39 -25.42 4.40
N ARG A 53 -34.48 -26.21 4.43
CA ARG A 53 -35.25 -26.55 3.22
C ARG A 53 -35.98 -25.34 2.63
N GLN A 54 -36.34 -24.36 3.45
CA GLN A 54 -36.86 -23.07 2.97
C GLN A 54 -35.79 -22.13 2.37
N GLN A 55 -34.51 -22.54 2.24
CA GLN A 55 -33.41 -21.68 1.77
C GLN A 55 -32.58 -22.18 0.58
N SER A 56 -32.91 -23.28 -0.10
CA SER A 56 -32.22 -23.66 -1.35
C SER A 56 -33.19 -24.00 -2.49
N VAL A 57 -33.26 -23.14 -3.50
CA VAL A 57 -34.06 -23.30 -4.72
C VAL A 57 -33.29 -24.08 -5.82
N CYS A 58 -32.03 -24.46 -5.60
CA CYS A 58 -31.21 -25.17 -6.58
C CYS A 58 -30.98 -26.64 -6.20
N SER A 59 -31.04 -27.53 -7.19
CA SER A 59 -30.56 -28.91 -7.08
C SER A 59 -29.03 -28.97 -6.91
N ALA A 60 -28.52 -30.11 -6.43
CA ALA A 60 -27.08 -30.32 -6.24
C ALA A 60 -26.28 -30.19 -7.56
N GLU A 61 -26.88 -30.56 -8.69
CA GLU A 61 -26.28 -30.46 -10.03
C GLU A 61 -26.20 -29.00 -10.52
N GLU A 62 -27.25 -28.18 -10.29
CA GLU A 62 -27.24 -26.76 -10.63
C GLU A 62 -26.21 -25.95 -9.83
N TRP A 63 -25.98 -26.32 -8.56
CA TRP A 63 -24.99 -25.68 -7.70
C TRP A 63 -23.54 -25.89 -8.18
N LEU A 64 -23.26 -27.08 -8.73
CA LEU A 64 -21.94 -27.44 -9.26
C LEU A 64 -21.68 -26.80 -10.63
N ALA A 65 -22.72 -26.60 -11.44
CA ALA A 65 -22.61 -26.05 -12.79
C ALA A 65 -22.37 -24.53 -12.81
N ASP A 66 -23.16 -23.75 -12.07
CA ASP A 66 -22.96 -22.29 -11.96
C ASP A 66 -23.39 -21.77 -10.60
N LYS A 67 -22.43 -21.85 -9.67
CA LYS A 67 -22.56 -21.31 -8.33
C LYS A 67 -22.96 -19.84 -8.31
N THR A 68 -22.52 -19.03 -9.29
CA THR A 68 -22.80 -17.58 -9.32
C THR A 68 -24.24 -17.30 -9.74
N ALA A 69 -24.78 -18.10 -10.66
CA ALA A 69 -26.20 -18.05 -11.05
C ALA A 69 -27.13 -18.57 -9.95
N CYS A 70 -26.78 -19.65 -9.24
CA CYS A 70 -27.58 -20.11 -8.09
C CYS A 70 -27.62 -19.10 -6.95
N LEU A 71 -26.47 -18.48 -6.63
CA LEU A 71 -26.39 -17.41 -5.63
C LEU A 71 -27.22 -16.17 -6.01
N LYS A 72 -27.45 -15.93 -7.31
CA LYS A 72 -28.36 -14.87 -7.80
C LYS A 72 -29.84 -15.26 -7.71
N LYS A 73 -30.16 -16.55 -7.83
CA LYS A 73 -31.54 -17.10 -7.83
C LYS A 73 -32.15 -17.22 -6.42
N SER A 74 -31.34 -17.37 -5.37
CA SER A 74 -31.81 -17.65 -4.00
C SER A 74 -32.20 -16.38 -3.20
N ARG A 75 -33.15 -15.58 -3.69
CA ARG A 75 -33.71 -14.48 -2.88
C ARG A 75 -34.81 -15.04 -1.97
N THR A 76 -34.78 -14.69 -0.68
CA THR A 76 -35.85 -15.05 0.28
C THR A 76 -37.02 -14.06 0.18
N GLU A 77 -38.21 -14.44 0.64
CA GLU A 77 -39.36 -13.54 0.70
C GLU A 77 -39.07 -12.25 1.51
N ALA A 78 -38.26 -12.38 2.58
CA ALA A 78 -37.79 -11.24 3.38
C ALA A 78 -36.88 -10.26 2.60
N HIS A 79 -36.06 -10.77 1.67
CA HIS A 79 -35.25 -9.93 0.76
C HIS A 79 -36.17 -9.09 -0.13
N HIS A 80 -37.13 -9.72 -0.80
CA HIS A 80 -38.07 -9.02 -1.67
C HIS A 80 -38.87 -7.97 -0.91
N LEU A 81 -39.38 -8.33 0.27
CA LEU A 81 -40.11 -7.39 1.12
C LEU A 81 -39.24 -6.19 1.55
N PHE A 82 -37.96 -6.40 1.88
CA PHE A 82 -37.06 -5.30 2.22
C PHE A 82 -36.77 -4.39 1.02
N ASP A 83 -36.49 -4.95 -0.16
CA ASP A 83 -36.27 -4.18 -1.39
C ASP A 83 -37.50 -3.31 -1.71
N GLU A 84 -38.71 -3.88 -1.64
CA GLU A 84 -39.97 -3.15 -1.84
C GLU A 84 -40.17 -2.05 -0.79
N LEU A 85 -39.86 -2.31 0.48
CA LEU A 85 -39.95 -1.29 1.54
C LEU A 85 -38.96 -0.13 1.33
N MET A 86 -37.79 -0.40 0.73
CA MET A 86 -36.78 0.62 0.44
C MET A 86 -37.11 1.45 -0.82
N THR A 87 -37.78 0.87 -1.82
CA THR A 87 -38.06 1.54 -3.11
C THR A 87 -39.40 2.27 -3.14
N HIS A 88 -40.37 1.92 -2.29
CA HIS A 88 -41.71 2.50 -2.32
C HIS A 88 -41.95 3.56 -1.24
N HIS A 89 -42.42 4.73 -1.67
CA HIS A 89 -43.06 5.78 -0.85
C HIS A 89 -42.35 6.17 0.48
N GLU A 90 -41.01 6.12 0.52
CA GLU A 90 -40.20 6.43 1.71
C GLU A 90 -40.59 5.62 2.97
N LEU A 91 -41.11 4.40 2.80
CA LEU A 91 -41.53 3.56 3.92
C LEU A 91 -40.36 3.28 4.88
N VAL A 92 -39.15 3.08 4.37
CA VAL A 92 -37.94 3.02 5.21
C VAL A 92 -37.20 4.34 5.14
N LYS A 93 -37.04 5.01 6.29
CA LYS A 93 -36.24 6.23 6.40
C LYS A 93 -34.82 5.89 6.81
N ILE A 94 -33.86 6.50 6.13
CA ILE A 94 -32.44 6.42 6.49
C ILE A 94 -32.13 7.61 7.40
N LEU A 95 -31.77 7.33 8.64
CA LEU A 95 -31.41 8.37 9.60
C LEU A 95 -30.00 8.92 9.34
N PRO A 96 -29.65 10.11 9.86
CA PRO A 96 -28.34 10.73 9.63
C PRO A 96 -27.13 9.89 10.08
N ASP A 97 -27.33 8.93 10.98
CA ASP A 97 -26.30 7.99 11.47
C ASP A 97 -26.27 6.65 10.71
N GLY A 98 -27.03 6.54 9.62
CA GLY A 98 -27.11 5.34 8.78
C GLY A 98 -27.98 4.21 9.36
N SER A 99 -28.69 4.45 10.47
CA SER A 99 -29.72 3.53 10.94
C SER A 99 -30.98 3.60 10.07
N LEU A 100 -31.72 2.49 10.02
CA LEU A 100 -32.94 2.32 9.24
C LEU A 100 -34.14 2.42 10.17
N GLN A 101 -35.02 3.37 9.90
CA GLN A 101 -36.29 3.52 10.60
C GLN A 101 -37.40 2.88 9.76
N LEU A 102 -37.96 1.78 10.29
CA LEU A 102 -39.17 1.17 9.75
C LEU A 102 -40.41 2.02 10.12
N PRO A 103 -41.48 1.99 9.31
CA PRO A 103 -42.77 2.62 9.66
C PRO A 103 -43.29 2.02 10.97
N THR A 104 -43.85 2.79 11.90
CA THR A 104 -44.48 2.23 13.11
C THR A 104 -45.80 1.50 12.79
N THR A 105 -46.33 0.72 13.73
CA THR A 105 -47.68 0.09 13.58
C THR A 105 -48.77 1.13 13.33
N ASP A 106 -48.59 2.33 13.86
CA ASP A 106 -49.57 3.42 13.81
C ASP A 106 -49.31 4.37 12.62
N TYR A 107 -48.40 4.01 11.71
CA TYR A 107 -48.03 4.82 10.54
C TYR A 107 -49.25 5.23 9.70
N LEU A 108 -50.22 4.33 9.54
CA LEU A 108 -51.47 4.61 8.82
C LEU A 108 -52.32 5.66 9.54
N LEU A 109 -52.49 5.50 10.87
CA LEU A 109 -53.23 6.44 11.72
C LEU A 109 -52.60 7.85 11.70
N ALA A 110 -51.27 7.93 11.66
CA ALA A 110 -50.54 9.20 11.62
C ALA A 110 -50.73 9.96 10.29
N PHE A 111 -50.96 9.27 9.16
CA PHE A 111 -51.26 9.89 7.87
C PHE A 111 -52.72 10.30 7.75
N GLU A 112 -53.64 9.46 8.25
CA GLU A 112 -55.07 9.77 8.32
C GLU A 112 -55.33 11.00 9.21
N ALA A 113 -54.63 11.12 10.34
CA ALA A 113 -54.69 12.30 11.20
C ALA A 113 -54.18 13.60 10.54
N GLN A 114 -53.41 13.50 9.44
CA GLN A 114 -52.94 14.63 8.65
C GLN A 114 -53.80 14.90 7.40
N ASN A 115 -54.97 14.25 7.25
CA ASN A 115 -55.81 14.29 6.05
C ASN A 115 -55.07 13.90 4.75
N LYS A 116 -54.05 13.02 4.85
CA LYS A 116 -53.30 12.52 3.69
C LYS A 116 -53.73 11.10 3.37
N THR A 117 -54.01 10.82 2.09
CA THR A 117 -54.32 9.46 1.62
C THR A 117 -53.04 8.64 1.49
N VAL A 118 -53.02 7.45 2.10
CA VAL A 118 -51.91 6.49 1.98
C VAL A 118 -52.15 5.60 0.75
N PRO A 119 -51.19 5.44 -0.17
CA PRO A 119 -51.30 4.53 -1.31
C PRO A 119 -51.61 3.09 -0.89
N GLU A 120 -52.47 2.38 -1.64
CA GLU A 120 -52.86 0.99 -1.33
C GLU A 120 -51.66 0.01 -1.33
N GLU A 121 -50.65 0.29 -2.16
CA GLU A 121 -49.40 -0.46 -2.18
C GLU A 121 -48.65 -0.35 -0.83
N SER A 122 -48.58 0.86 -0.26
CA SER A 122 -47.99 1.09 1.06
C SER A 122 -48.74 0.36 2.17
N LYS A 123 -50.09 0.33 2.12
CA LYS A 123 -50.91 -0.42 3.08
C LYS A 123 -50.62 -1.93 3.00
N THR A 124 -50.44 -2.45 1.79
CA THR A 124 -50.12 -3.87 1.54
C THR A 124 -48.73 -4.24 2.08
N LEU A 125 -47.73 -3.40 1.83
CA LEU A 125 -46.38 -3.60 2.35
C LEU A 125 -46.32 -3.54 3.88
N LEU A 126 -47.07 -2.64 4.52
CA LEU A 126 -47.16 -2.56 5.99
C LEU A 126 -47.82 -3.79 6.61
N LYS A 127 -48.90 -4.30 6.00
CA LYS A 127 -49.52 -5.57 6.42
C LYS A 127 -48.53 -6.73 6.32
N ARG A 128 -47.71 -6.78 5.27
CA ARG A 128 -46.66 -7.80 5.13
C ARG A 128 -45.53 -7.61 6.15
N LEU A 129 -45.08 -6.37 6.40
CA LEU A 129 -44.03 -6.07 7.38
C LEU A 129 -44.40 -6.51 8.80
N TYR A 130 -45.64 -6.27 9.22
CA TYR A 130 -46.09 -6.55 10.60
C TYR A 130 -46.87 -7.86 10.77
N GLY A 131 -47.48 -8.39 9.70
CA GLY A 131 -48.35 -9.56 9.75
C GLY A 131 -47.77 -10.85 9.19
N SER A 132 -46.55 -10.83 8.63
CA SER A 132 -45.93 -12.03 8.02
C SER A 132 -44.63 -12.47 8.70
N VAL A 133 -44.25 -13.74 8.47
CA VAL A 133 -42.95 -14.30 8.91
C VAL A 133 -41.78 -13.58 8.23
N ALA A 134 -41.91 -13.26 6.93
CA ALA A 134 -40.93 -12.46 6.19
C ALA A 134 -40.75 -11.06 6.81
N GLY A 135 -41.85 -10.43 7.21
CA GLY A 135 -41.85 -9.15 7.91
C GLY A 135 -41.12 -9.16 9.25
N LYS A 136 -41.35 -10.19 10.08
CA LYS A 136 -40.58 -10.40 11.33
C LYS A 136 -39.09 -10.55 11.07
N ALA A 137 -38.71 -11.28 10.02
CA ALA A 137 -37.31 -11.43 9.63
C ALA A 137 -36.67 -10.09 9.19
N VAL A 138 -37.40 -9.26 8.44
CA VAL A 138 -36.96 -7.90 8.08
C VAL A 138 -36.76 -7.04 9.32
N GLN A 139 -37.74 -7.02 10.25
CA GLN A 139 -37.66 -6.25 11.49
C GLN A 139 -36.43 -6.64 12.34
N GLN A 140 -36.19 -7.95 12.51
CA GLN A 140 -35.06 -8.46 13.28
C GLN A 140 -33.71 -8.06 12.66
N GLN A 141 -33.61 -8.10 11.34
CA GLN A 141 -32.38 -7.76 10.65
C GLN A 141 -32.11 -6.26 10.64
N VAL A 142 -33.14 -5.43 10.50
CA VAL A 142 -33.03 -3.98 10.68
C VAL A 142 -32.61 -3.66 12.11
N ALA A 143 -33.15 -4.36 13.11
CA ALA A 143 -32.71 -4.20 14.50
C ALA A 143 -31.22 -4.54 14.68
N TRP A 144 -30.73 -5.65 14.12
CA TRP A 144 -29.30 -6.00 14.14
C TRP A 144 -28.42 -4.97 13.40
N TRP A 145 -28.88 -4.49 12.24
CA TRP A 145 -28.21 -3.43 11.50
C TRP A 145 -28.08 -2.16 12.33
N ASN A 146 -29.18 -1.69 12.93
CA ASN A 146 -29.21 -0.50 13.78
C ASN A 146 -28.33 -0.67 15.01
N HIS A 147 -28.36 -1.84 15.64
CA HIS A 147 -27.49 -2.19 16.77
C HIS A 147 -26.00 -2.08 16.39
N SER A 148 -25.64 -2.44 15.15
CA SER A 148 -24.25 -2.30 14.65
C SER A 148 -23.82 -0.86 14.35
N ARG A 149 -24.75 0.11 14.29
CA ARG A 149 -24.44 1.53 13.98
C ARG A 149 -23.76 2.25 15.13
N ARG A 150 -23.68 1.66 16.32
CA ARG A 150 -22.94 2.21 17.45
C ARG A 150 -22.05 1.17 18.08
N PHE A 151 -20.83 1.55 18.42
CA PHE A 151 -19.91 0.66 19.13
C PHE A 151 -18.91 1.43 19.99
N ALA A 152 -18.44 0.77 21.05
CA ALA A 152 -17.32 1.23 21.85
C ALA A 152 -16.19 0.22 21.73
N ALA A 153 -14.94 0.68 21.78
CA ALA A 153 -13.79 -0.21 21.78
C ALA A 153 -12.68 0.31 22.68
N ILE A 154 -11.90 -0.62 23.23
CA ILE A 154 -10.74 -0.31 24.05
C ILE A 154 -9.58 -1.25 23.73
N ARG A 155 -8.36 -0.74 23.87
CA ARG A 155 -7.13 -1.53 23.95
C ARG A 155 -6.04 -0.78 24.69
N ASP A 156 -4.98 -1.50 25.03
CA ASP A 156 -3.84 -0.95 25.75
C ASP A 156 -2.51 -1.50 25.22
N ASN A 157 -1.43 -1.10 25.89
CA ASN A 157 -0.05 -1.53 25.63
C ASN A 157 0.53 -2.46 26.71
N LEU A 158 -0.32 -3.18 27.47
CA LEU A 158 0.15 -4.11 28.50
C LEU A 158 0.49 -5.48 27.88
N PRO A 159 1.38 -6.28 28.48
CA PRO A 159 1.61 -7.65 28.01
C PRO A 159 0.32 -8.48 28.13
N GLN A 160 -0.01 -9.28 27.10
CA GLN A 160 -1.14 -10.22 27.15
C GLN A 160 -0.75 -11.62 27.68
N GLN A 161 0.55 -11.86 27.90
CA GLN A 161 1.08 -13.14 28.38
C GLN A 161 2.09 -12.92 29.51
N GLY A 162 2.21 -13.92 30.40
CA GLY A 162 3.07 -13.89 31.58
C GLY A 162 2.34 -13.46 32.86
N GLU A 163 3.06 -13.41 33.98
CA GLU A 163 2.50 -13.16 35.33
C GLU A 163 1.83 -11.78 35.51
N GLN A 164 2.11 -10.84 34.61
CA GLN A 164 1.52 -9.50 34.60
C GLN A 164 0.48 -9.30 33.48
N ALA A 165 0.00 -10.39 32.88
CA ALA A 165 -1.04 -10.33 31.86
C ALA A 165 -2.38 -9.87 32.45
N SER A 166 -3.04 -8.93 31.76
CA SER A 166 -4.40 -8.50 32.10
C SER A 166 -5.17 -8.17 30.84
N SER A 167 -6.44 -8.55 30.77
CA SER A 167 -7.33 -8.26 29.65
C SER A 167 -8.52 -7.41 30.08
N TRP A 168 -9.04 -6.62 29.15
CA TRP A 168 -10.30 -5.91 29.33
C TRP A 168 -11.48 -6.87 29.27
N THR A 169 -12.53 -6.54 30.01
CA THR A 169 -13.86 -7.15 29.91
C THR A 169 -14.88 -6.03 29.72
N ALA A 170 -15.96 -6.29 28.98
CA ALA A 170 -16.99 -5.30 28.70
C ALA A 170 -18.27 -5.65 29.44
N HIS A 171 -18.93 -4.62 29.98
CA HIS A 171 -20.14 -4.76 30.79
C HIS A 171 -21.18 -3.73 30.34
N ASP A 172 -22.46 -4.07 30.47
CA ASP A 172 -23.55 -3.08 30.36
C ASP A 172 -23.62 -2.20 31.62
N VAL A 173 -24.56 -1.25 31.62
CA VAL A 173 -24.78 -0.33 32.76
C VAL A 173 -25.29 -1.01 34.03
N TRP A 174 -25.78 -2.24 33.93
CA TRP A 174 -26.30 -3.05 35.04
C TRP A 174 -25.26 -4.05 35.56
N GLY A 175 -24.08 -4.13 34.92
CA GLY A 175 -22.99 -5.04 35.28
C GLY A 175 -23.05 -6.41 34.61
N GLY A 176 -23.94 -6.61 33.64
CA GLY A 176 -24.00 -7.81 32.81
C GLY A 176 -22.81 -7.88 31.84
N VAL A 177 -22.19 -9.06 31.71
CA VAL A 177 -21.03 -9.25 30.82
C VAL A 177 -21.46 -9.23 29.36
N LEU A 178 -20.83 -8.36 28.57
CA LEU A 178 -21.08 -8.24 27.14
C LEU A 178 -20.05 -9.06 26.35
N GLN A 179 -20.52 -9.79 25.34
CA GLN A 179 -19.64 -10.53 24.45
C GLN A 179 -18.91 -9.56 23.52
N GLY A 180 -17.58 -9.53 23.64
CA GLY A 180 -16.73 -8.73 22.77
C GLY A 180 -16.56 -9.31 21.37
N HIS A 181 -16.44 -8.42 20.38
CA HIS A 181 -15.97 -8.71 19.04
C HIS A 181 -14.65 -7.97 18.77
N THR A 182 -13.86 -8.43 17.80
CA THR A 182 -12.53 -7.87 17.49
C THR A 182 -12.51 -6.93 16.28
N VAL A 183 -13.65 -6.67 15.64
CA VAL A 183 -13.68 -5.96 14.35
C VAL A 183 -13.95 -4.47 14.56
N VAL A 184 -12.87 -3.70 14.61
CA VAL A 184 -12.92 -2.24 14.52
C VAL A 184 -12.76 -1.80 13.05
N PRO A 185 -13.60 -0.91 12.52
CA PRO A 185 -13.44 -0.40 11.15
C PRO A 185 -12.11 0.34 10.98
N LEU A 186 -11.41 0.15 9.86
CA LEU A 186 -10.09 0.75 9.62
C LEU A 186 -10.10 2.29 9.61
N ASP A 187 -11.27 2.94 9.49
CA ASP A 187 -11.40 4.40 9.48
C ASP A 187 -11.24 5.05 10.86
N TYR A 188 -11.33 4.27 11.95
CA TYR A 188 -10.98 4.71 13.32
C TYR A 188 -9.46 4.66 13.57
N GLY A 189 -8.69 4.49 12.51
CA GLY A 189 -7.25 4.40 12.51
C GLY A 189 -6.56 5.55 13.20
N TYR A 190 -5.50 5.24 13.96
CA TYR A 190 -4.83 6.26 14.76
C TYR A 190 -3.82 7.12 13.97
N VAL A 191 -4.03 8.43 14.03
CA VAL A 191 -3.22 9.47 13.40
C VAL A 191 -2.66 10.42 14.44
N ASN A 192 -1.66 9.99 15.21
CA ASN A 192 -0.86 10.97 15.94
C ASN A 192 0.20 11.58 15.02
N ALA A 193 -0.17 12.67 14.34
CA ALA A 193 0.74 13.45 13.52
C ALA A 193 1.54 12.60 12.51
N GLY A 194 0.87 11.62 11.88
CA GLY A 194 1.46 10.73 10.87
C GLY A 194 2.43 9.68 11.43
N GLN A 195 2.23 9.21 12.67
CA GLN A 195 3.03 8.14 13.27
C GLN A 195 2.19 6.90 13.59
N LEU A 196 2.76 5.74 13.29
CA LEU A 196 2.19 4.46 13.68
C LEU A 196 2.33 4.22 15.20
N PRO A 197 1.25 3.79 15.87
CA PRO A 197 1.35 3.30 17.23
C PRO A 197 2.15 1.98 17.26
N GLN A 198 2.92 1.79 18.33
CA GLN A 198 3.71 0.58 18.58
C GLN A 198 3.26 -0.05 19.90
N TYR A 199 3.45 -1.35 20.04
CA TYR A 199 3.19 -2.11 21.26
C TYR A 199 1.74 -2.07 21.75
N PHE A 200 0.76 -1.94 20.83
CA PHE A 200 -0.65 -2.04 21.18
C PHE A 200 -1.20 -3.44 20.90
N ASN A 201 -2.10 -3.85 21.77
CA ASN A 201 -2.82 -5.12 21.70
C ASN A 201 -3.99 -5.08 20.69
N ASP A 202 -4.64 -6.24 20.54
CA ASP A 202 -5.93 -6.37 19.86
C ASP A 202 -7.01 -5.51 20.52
N TRP A 203 -7.97 -5.07 19.71
CA TRP A 203 -9.15 -4.33 20.16
C TRP A 203 -10.17 -5.27 20.80
N LEU A 204 -10.72 -4.84 21.94
CA LEU A 204 -11.99 -5.35 22.46
C LEU A 204 -13.08 -4.34 22.09
N SER A 205 -14.04 -4.75 21.25
CA SER A 205 -15.14 -3.90 20.79
C SER A 205 -16.50 -4.50 21.11
N VAL A 206 -17.49 -3.66 21.37
CA VAL A 206 -18.88 -4.06 21.65
C VAL A 206 -19.83 -3.10 20.96
N SER A 207 -20.89 -3.63 20.35
CA SER A 207 -21.89 -2.86 19.62
C SER A 207 -23.22 -2.74 20.35
N GLY A 208 -23.97 -1.69 19.99
CA GLY A 208 -25.39 -1.50 20.21
C GLY A 208 -25.90 -1.33 21.64
N GLN A 209 -24.99 -1.07 22.57
CA GLN A 209 -25.34 -0.49 23.86
C GLN A 209 -25.40 1.05 23.75
N GLU A 210 -26.16 1.70 24.62
CA GLU A 210 -26.10 3.17 24.75
C GLU A 210 -24.90 3.63 25.58
N GLN A 211 -24.41 2.76 26.46
CA GLN A 211 -23.24 2.96 27.30
C GLN A 211 -22.58 1.61 27.61
N VAL A 212 -21.26 1.56 27.60
CA VAL A 212 -20.47 0.36 27.90
C VAL A 212 -19.47 0.67 29.00
N VAL A 213 -19.31 -0.21 29.98
CA VAL A 213 -18.29 -0.10 31.03
C VAL A 213 -17.20 -1.14 30.78
N PHE A 214 -15.99 -0.68 30.46
CA PHE A 214 -14.84 -1.56 30.33
C PHE A 214 -14.12 -1.70 31.66
N ARG A 215 -13.86 -2.94 32.06
CA ARG A 215 -13.18 -3.28 33.32
C ARG A 215 -11.89 -4.04 33.08
N GLN A 216 -10.83 -3.67 33.78
CA GLN A 216 -9.56 -4.41 33.77
C GLN A 216 -8.99 -4.47 35.19
N THR A 217 -8.63 -5.68 35.63
CA THR A 217 -7.90 -5.87 36.88
C THR A 217 -6.43 -6.12 36.58
N LEU A 218 -5.52 -5.40 37.24
CA LEU A 218 -4.08 -5.65 37.08
C LEU A 218 -3.28 -5.40 38.37
N LYS A 219 -2.12 -6.05 38.46
CA LYS A 219 -1.15 -5.90 39.55
C LYS A 219 0.11 -5.21 39.03
N THR A 220 0.59 -4.20 39.73
CA THR A 220 1.82 -3.49 39.40
C THR A 220 2.89 -3.80 40.44
N ALA A 221 4.01 -4.41 40.03
CA ALA A 221 5.19 -4.53 40.90
C ALA A 221 6.00 -3.22 40.89
N THR A 222 6.20 -2.63 39.71
CA THR A 222 6.90 -1.36 39.53
C THR A 222 5.94 -0.28 39.01
N ARG A 223 6.36 0.98 39.13
CA ARG A 223 5.62 2.11 38.53
C ARG A 223 5.56 1.91 37.02
N ARG A 224 4.37 2.02 36.44
CA ARG A 224 4.14 1.73 35.02
C ARG A 224 3.33 2.82 34.33
N THR A 225 3.61 3.03 33.05
CA THR A 225 2.79 3.89 32.17
C THR A 225 1.85 3.02 31.35
N LEU A 226 0.55 3.28 31.47
CA LEU A 226 -0.50 2.63 30.70
C LEU A 226 -0.98 3.60 29.61
N ASN A 227 -0.84 3.22 28.35
CA ASN A 227 -1.37 3.94 27.21
C ASN A 227 -2.63 3.21 26.73
N LEU A 228 -3.77 3.89 26.81
CA LEU A 228 -5.04 3.38 26.32
C LEU A 228 -5.39 4.04 24.99
N GLN A 229 -6.01 3.26 24.13
CA GLN A 229 -6.76 3.76 23.00
C GLN A 229 -8.21 3.35 23.12
N VAL A 230 -9.09 4.32 22.90
CA VAL A 230 -10.52 4.20 23.15
C VAL A 230 -11.29 4.73 21.96
N ILE A 231 -12.33 4.02 21.54
CA ILE A 231 -13.30 4.48 20.55
C ILE A 231 -14.65 4.67 21.25
N GLY A 232 -15.25 5.84 21.04
CA GLY A 232 -16.38 6.34 21.83
C GLY A 232 -15.90 7.31 22.90
N GLN A 233 -16.82 8.09 23.47
CA GLN A 233 -16.51 9.17 24.40
C GLN A 233 -16.30 8.60 25.81
N PRO A 234 -15.07 8.60 26.35
CA PRO A 234 -14.78 8.04 27.66
C PRO A 234 -15.12 9.03 28.79
N ASP A 235 -15.69 8.55 29.89
CA ASP A 235 -15.79 9.33 31.12
C ASP A 235 -14.46 9.31 31.90
N ILE A 236 -13.54 10.19 31.49
CA ILE A 236 -12.21 10.30 32.10
C ILE A 236 -12.27 10.73 33.57
N ARG A 237 -13.33 11.44 33.99
CA ARG A 237 -13.46 11.89 35.38
C ARG A 237 -13.66 10.70 36.31
N SER A 238 -14.44 9.70 35.89
CA SER A 238 -14.58 8.44 36.64
C SER A 238 -13.23 7.74 36.83
N LEU A 239 -12.42 7.66 35.77
CA LEU A 239 -11.11 7.03 35.77
C LEU A 239 -10.10 7.78 36.65
N ALA A 240 -10.12 9.12 36.63
CA ALA A 240 -9.22 9.95 37.42
C ALA A 240 -9.56 9.96 38.93
N ARG A 241 -10.82 9.67 39.27
CA ARG A 241 -11.28 9.54 40.67
C ARG A 241 -10.95 8.19 41.28
N GLN A 242 -10.60 7.18 40.47
CA GLN A 242 -10.11 5.89 40.98
C GLN A 242 -8.78 6.10 41.69
N ALA A 243 -8.69 5.61 42.93
CA ALA A 243 -7.59 5.91 43.83
C ALA A 243 -6.21 5.63 43.18
N LYS A 244 -5.32 6.65 43.25
CA LYS A 244 -3.89 6.52 42.85
C LYS A 244 -3.65 6.19 41.38
N VAL A 245 -4.62 6.48 40.49
CA VAL A 245 -4.41 6.58 39.04
C VAL A 245 -4.11 8.04 38.70
N ARG A 246 -2.93 8.34 38.14
CA ARG A 246 -2.60 9.71 37.70
C ARG A 246 -2.76 9.84 36.19
N LEU A 247 -3.71 10.66 35.76
CA LEU A 247 -3.84 11.08 34.36
C LEU A 247 -2.64 11.97 33.98
N GLN A 248 -1.83 11.54 33.01
CA GLN A 248 -0.72 12.35 32.48
C GLN A 248 -1.15 13.20 31.29
N ALA A 249 -1.93 12.60 30.39
CA ALA A 249 -2.42 13.26 29.19
C ALA A 249 -3.67 12.55 28.70
N CYS A 250 -4.59 13.32 28.13
CA CYS A 250 -5.64 12.82 27.27
C CYS A 250 -5.73 13.70 26.03
N GLN A 251 -5.69 13.08 24.86
CA GLN A 251 -5.69 13.77 23.56
C GLN A 251 -6.76 13.19 22.65
N PHE A 252 -7.46 14.08 21.93
CA PHE A 252 -8.34 13.72 20.82
C PHE A 252 -7.58 13.72 19.50
N GLU A 253 -7.92 12.82 18.60
CA GLU A 253 -7.10 12.52 17.43
C GLU A 253 -7.00 13.66 16.39
N GLN A 254 -8.02 14.52 16.27
CA GLN A 254 -8.00 15.66 15.34
C GLN A 254 -7.52 16.99 15.93
N GLY A 255 -6.97 17.03 17.16
CA GLY A 255 -6.57 18.29 17.79
C GLY A 255 -5.44 18.19 18.81
N LYS A 256 -4.80 19.34 19.10
CA LYS A 256 -3.88 19.49 20.25
C LYS A 256 -4.63 19.63 21.59
N THR A 257 -5.95 19.45 21.56
CA THR A 257 -6.88 19.82 22.63
C THR A 257 -6.97 18.72 23.69
N GLN A 258 -6.96 19.10 24.96
CA GLN A 258 -7.11 18.16 26.07
C GLN A 258 -8.57 17.73 26.19
N CYS A 259 -8.81 16.45 26.51
CA CYS A 259 -10.16 15.86 26.59
C CYS A 259 -11.12 16.60 27.55
N ASN A 260 -10.59 17.42 28.44
CA ASN A 260 -11.32 18.18 29.46
C ASN A 260 -11.95 19.47 28.92
N THR A 261 -11.71 19.84 27.64
CA THR A 261 -12.03 21.17 27.07
C THR A 261 -13.00 21.15 25.88
N VAL A 262 -13.56 20.00 25.51
CA VAL A 262 -14.39 19.87 24.29
C VAL A 262 -15.88 19.81 24.66
N SER A 263 -16.62 20.89 24.41
CA SER A 263 -18.09 20.95 24.59
C SER A 263 -18.89 20.86 23.27
N ARG A 264 -18.25 20.64 22.10
CA ARG A 264 -18.97 20.50 20.83
C ARG A 264 -18.38 19.41 19.94
N ALA A 265 -19.26 18.49 19.57
CA ALA A 265 -19.03 17.31 18.75
C ALA A 265 -18.69 17.66 17.29
N THR A 266 -17.79 16.88 16.69
CA THR A 266 -17.66 16.71 15.23
C THR A 266 -18.05 15.27 14.88
N PRO A 267 -18.74 14.99 13.76
CA PRO A 267 -19.56 13.78 13.62
C PRO A 267 -18.80 12.49 13.26
N ASP A 268 -17.53 12.57 12.87
CA ASP A 268 -16.85 11.44 12.22
C ASP A 268 -15.60 11.00 13.00
N ALA A 269 -15.82 10.01 13.88
CA ALA A 269 -14.89 9.19 14.68
C ALA A 269 -14.27 9.79 15.97
N ASP A 270 -14.78 9.31 17.12
CA ASP A 270 -14.40 9.66 18.49
C ASP A 270 -13.27 8.77 19.04
N VAL A 271 -12.02 8.94 18.57
CA VAL A 271 -10.85 8.16 19.05
C VAL A 271 -10.04 8.96 20.08
N TYR A 272 -9.79 8.35 21.24
CA TYR A 272 -9.08 8.96 22.35
C TYR A 272 -7.81 8.18 22.70
N ARG A 273 -6.74 8.94 23.01
CA ARG A 273 -5.56 8.37 23.67
C ARG A 273 -5.45 8.89 25.09
N ILE A 274 -5.41 7.96 26.04
CA ILE A 274 -5.29 8.26 27.46
C ILE A 274 -3.97 7.71 27.95
N ARG A 275 -3.16 8.54 28.59
CA ARG A 275 -1.90 8.12 29.24
C ARG A 275 -2.06 8.22 30.75
N LEU A 276 -1.92 7.09 31.42
CA LEU A 276 -2.01 6.95 32.87
C LEU A 276 -0.65 6.57 33.45
N THR A 277 -0.41 7.00 34.69
CA THR A 277 0.65 6.44 35.54
C THR A 277 0.02 5.63 36.66
N LEU A 278 0.48 4.40 36.78
CA LEU A 278 0.13 3.48 37.86
C LEU A 278 1.33 3.37 38.82
N ALA A 279 1.07 3.48 40.12
CA ALA A 279 2.08 3.35 41.16
C ALA A 279 2.58 1.91 41.29
N ALA A 280 3.76 1.74 41.90
CA ALA A 280 4.33 0.43 42.21
C ALA A 280 3.59 -0.27 43.36
N ASN A 281 3.70 -1.60 43.43
CA ASN A 281 3.16 -2.50 44.46
C ASN A 281 1.67 -2.28 44.77
N ARG A 282 0.83 -2.33 43.73
CA ARG A 282 -0.62 -2.10 43.86
C ARG A 282 -1.45 -3.06 43.03
N HIS A 283 -2.69 -3.25 43.47
CA HIS A 283 -3.77 -3.88 42.71
C HIS A 283 -4.71 -2.79 42.24
N TYR A 284 -5.03 -2.79 40.95
CA TYR A 284 -5.95 -1.86 40.31
C TYR A 284 -7.16 -2.61 39.77
N GLN A 285 -8.35 -2.04 39.98
CA GLN A 285 -9.56 -2.36 39.25
C GLN A 285 -9.93 -1.11 38.46
N LEU A 286 -9.52 -1.09 37.19
CA LEU A 286 -9.79 0.03 36.31
C LEU A 286 -11.19 -0.13 35.72
N GLU A 287 -12.00 0.92 35.85
CA GLU A 287 -13.29 1.01 35.16
C GLU A 287 -13.31 2.22 34.24
N LEU A 288 -13.81 2.04 33.02
CA LEU A 288 -13.96 3.12 32.06
C LEU A 288 -15.33 3.04 31.38
N PRO A 289 -16.31 3.83 31.84
CA PRO A 289 -17.55 4.06 31.12
C PRO A 289 -17.26 4.79 29.81
N ILE A 290 -17.82 4.30 28.71
CA ILE A 290 -17.70 4.86 27.37
C ILE A 290 -19.09 4.99 26.76
N LYS A 291 -19.39 6.18 26.24
CA LYS A 291 -20.52 6.39 25.34
C LYS A 291 -20.09 5.96 23.92
N PRO A 292 -20.72 4.95 23.31
CA PRO A 292 -20.34 4.41 22.00
C PRO A 292 -20.30 5.46 20.89
N ALA A 293 -19.33 5.32 19.99
CA ALA A 293 -19.24 6.12 18.76
C ALA A 293 -20.20 5.58 17.70
N LEU A 294 -20.61 6.44 16.76
CA LEU A 294 -21.23 5.99 15.52
C LEU A 294 -20.27 5.09 14.75
N ASN A 295 -20.77 4.05 14.07
CA ASN A 295 -20.02 3.13 13.20
C ASN A 295 -20.17 3.55 11.74
N THR A 296 -19.08 4.04 11.15
CA THR A 296 -19.05 4.50 9.74
C THR A 296 -18.88 3.37 8.72
N ALA A 297 -18.75 2.11 9.17
CA ALA A 297 -18.58 0.99 8.27
C ALA A 297 -19.84 0.74 7.42
N LEU A 298 -19.69 0.88 6.10
CA LEU A 298 -20.75 0.62 5.12
C LEU A 298 -21.07 -0.89 4.99
N LYS A 299 -20.22 -1.74 5.55
CA LYS A 299 -20.41 -3.20 5.64
C LYS A 299 -20.04 -3.66 7.04
N VAL A 300 -20.92 -4.45 7.66
CA VAL A 300 -20.65 -5.14 8.92
C VAL A 300 -20.70 -6.63 8.64
N ASP A 301 -19.56 -7.30 8.86
CA ASP A 301 -19.39 -8.71 8.56
C ASP A 301 -20.47 -9.56 9.26
N GLY A 302 -21.16 -10.42 8.51
CA GLY A 302 -22.18 -11.33 9.03
C GLY A 302 -23.59 -10.74 9.14
N LEU A 303 -23.80 -9.47 8.78
CA LEU A 303 -25.15 -8.90 8.66
C LEU A 303 -25.68 -8.97 7.21
N PRO A 304 -26.97 -9.28 7.02
CA PRO A 304 -27.63 -9.42 5.71
C PRO A 304 -27.90 -8.09 4.99
N ILE A 305 -27.90 -6.98 5.73
CA ILE A 305 -28.07 -5.63 5.19
C ILE A 305 -26.69 -4.99 5.00
N HIS A 306 -26.43 -4.42 3.83
CA HIS A 306 -25.24 -3.61 3.60
C HIS A 306 -25.52 -2.44 2.65
N LEU A 307 -24.58 -1.50 2.61
CA LEU A 307 -24.73 -0.22 1.96
C LEU A 307 -23.78 -0.14 0.75
N GLN A 308 -24.31 0.07 -0.46
CA GLN A 308 -23.55 0.09 -1.71
C GLN A 308 -23.21 1.53 -2.12
N GLN A 309 -21.91 1.80 -2.29
CA GLN A 309 -21.41 3.12 -2.65
C GLN A 309 -21.47 3.35 -4.17
N SER A 310 -22.17 4.42 -4.59
CA SER A 310 -22.03 4.98 -5.93
C SER A 310 -20.64 5.60 -6.09
N ALA A 311 -19.99 5.40 -7.23
CA ALA A 311 -18.58 5.76 -7.45
C ALA A 311 -18.25 7.26 -7.32
N LYS A 312 -19.24 8.15 -7.12
CA LYS A 312 -19.09 9.61 -7.14
C LYS A 312 -19.38 10.33 -5.81
N ASP A 313 -19.81 9.65 -4.75
CA ASP A 313 -20.26 10.34 -3.53
C ASP A 313 -19.22 10.45 -2.41
N THR A 314 -19.07 11.68 -1.90
CA THR A 314 -18.16 12.07 -0.81
C THR A 314 -18.86 12.26 0.54
N LYS A 315 -20.20 12.16 0.59
CA LYS A 315 -20.98 12.24 1.84
C LYS A 315 -21.41 10.83 2.29
N PRO A 316 -21.24 10.46 3.57
CA PRO A 316 -21.31 9.07 3.99
C PRO A 316 -22.71 8.43 3.94
N TYR A 317 -23.81 9.20 3.82
CA TYR A 317 -25.18 8.62 3.92
C TYR A 317 -26.23 9.21 2.97
N GLN A 318 -25.95 10.27 2.21
CA GLN A 318 -27.01 11.02 1.50
C GLN A 318 -27.43 10.44 0.14
N ASN A 319 -26.65 9.55 -0.48
CA ASN A 319 -26.88 9.06 -1.86
C ASN A 319 -26.58 7.56 -2.05
N HIS A 320 -26.64 6.77 -0.98
CA HIS A 320 -26.31 5.35 -1.02
C HIS A 320 -27.55 4.48 -1.22
N GLN A 321 -27.44 3.45 -2.06
CA GLN A 321 -28.49 2.44 -2.21
C GLN A 321 -28.19 1.28 -1.25
N TYR A 322 -29.17 0.90 -0.43
CA TYR A 322 -29.09 -0.30 0.42
C TYR A 322 -29.45 -1.52 -0.43
N ALA A 323 -28.70 -2.61 -0.25
CA ALA A 323 -28.97 -3.86 -0.93
C ALA A 323 -28.92 -5.02 0.07
N TRP A 324 -29.90 -5.91 -0.01
CA TRP A 324 -29.92 -7.13 0.77
C TRP A 324 -28.98 -8.17 0.15
N GLN A 325 -28.23 -8.91 0.99
CA GLN A 325 -27.51 -10.10 0.55
C GLN A 325 -27.84 -11.31 1.43
N PRO A 326 -28.17 -12.47 0.83
CA PRO A 326 -28.32 -13.71 1.58
C PRO A 326 -26.97 -14.08 2.22
N VAL A 327 -27.01 -14.39 3.52
CA VAL A 327 -25.85 -14.84 4.32
C VAL A 327 -25.49 -16.26 3.88
N PHE A 328 -24.72 -16.39 2.82
CA PHE A 328 -24.09 -17.67 2.48
C PHE A 328 -22.89 -17.88 3.37
N GLU A 329 -23.05 -18.83 4.30
CA GLU A 329 -22.03 -19.45 5.13
C GLU A 329 -21.06 -18.49 5.83
N TYR A 330 -21.33 -18.35 7.11
CA TYR A 330 -20.38 -17.93 8.12
C TYR A 330 -19.15 -18.88 8.10
N LYS A 331 -18.16 -18.62 7.25
CA LYS A 331 -16.79 -18.99 7.62
C LYS A 331 -16.42 -18.10 8.79
N ARG A 332 -16.65 -18.63 10.00
CA ARG A 332 -15.90 -18.27 11.20
C ARG A 332 -14.45 -18.04 10.74
N ASN A 333 -14.04 -16.77 10.59
CA ASN A 333 -12.66 -16.40 10.83
C ASN A 333 -12.44 -16.43 12.35
N VAL A 334 -12.76 -17.58 12.95
CA VAL A 334 -12.12 -17.98 14.17
C VAL A 334 -10.67 -18.18 13.76
N VAL A 335 -9.85 -17.21 14.09
CA VAL A 335 -8.38 -17.34 14.11
C VAL A 335 -8.01 -18.23 15.31
N ALA A 336 -8.72 -19.34 15.48
CA ALA A 336 -8.40 -20.37 16.44
C ALA A 336 -8.44 -21.74 15.73
N SER A 337 -7.28 -22.38 15.76
CA SER A 337 -7.15 -23.82 15.99
C SER A 337 -7.56 -24.82 14.91
N ASN A 338 -7.33 -24.52 13.61
CA ASN A 338 -6.90 -25.58 12.70
C ASN A 338 -5.61 -25.16 12.00
N ARG A 339 -4.53 -25.16 12.80
CA ARG A 339 -3.16 -25.22 12.31
C ARG A 339 -2.92 -26.62 11.74
N GLU A 340 -3.42 -26.91 10.54
CA GLU A 340 -2.45 -27.53 9.63
C GLU A 340 -1.37 -26.47 9.47
N GLN A 341 -0.24 -26.67 10.15
CA GLN A 341 0.82 -25.67 10.22
C GLN A 341 1.29 -25.39 8.80
N PHE A 342 0.92 -24.23 8.26
CA PHE A 342 1.46 -23.72 7.01
C PHE A 342 2.97 -23.57 7.16
N ARG A 343 3.73 -24.59 6.76
CA ARG A 343 5.19 -24.59 6.82
C ARG A 343 5.73 -23.99 5.53
N PHE A 344 6.43 -22.87 5.65
CA PHE A 344 7.14 -22.26 4.52
C PHE A 344 8.29 -21.40 5.00
N LYS A 345 9.27 -21.22 4.12
CA LYS A 345 10.42 -20.33 4.33
C LYS A 345 10.51 -19.32 3.20
N LEU A 346 10.87 -18.10 3.55
CA LEU A 346 11.28 -17.07 2.59
C LEU A 346 12.79 -16.93 2.69
N ALA A 347 13.49 -17.07 1.57
CA ALA A 347 14.94 -16.96 1.50
C ALA A 347 15.38 -16.06 0.34
N MET A 348 16.59 -15.51 0.42
CA MET A 348 17.25 -14.80 -0.66
C MET A 348 17.82 -15.76 -1.71
N ALA A 349 18.33 -15.23 -2.82
CA ALA A 349 18.92 -16.05 -3.90
C ALA A 349 20.13 -16.87 -3.41
N ASP A 350 20.85 -16.38 -2.40
CA ASP A 350 21.99 -17.03 -1.76
C ASP A 350 21.62 -17.94 -0.58
N GLY A 351 20.33 -18.18 -0.34
CA GLY A 351 19.83 -19.03 0.75
C GLY A 351 19.69 -18.32 2.11
N THR A 352 20.04 -17.04 2.22
CA THR A 352 19.85 -16.28 3.47
C THR A 352 18.37 -16.26 3.84
N VAL A 353 18.01 -16.84 4.99
CA VAL A 353 16.62 -16.92 5.45
C VAL A 353 16.13 -15.55 5.91
N LEU A 354 14.98 -15.13 5.40
CA LEU A 354 14.31 -13.88 5.72
C LEU A 354 13.14 -14.05 6.69
N PHE A 355 12.43 -15.18 6.57
CA PHE A 355 11.28 -15.54 7.38
C PHE A 355 11.11 -17.05 7.40
N ASP A 356 10.77 -17.60 8.56
CA ASP A 356 10.41 -19.00 8.72
C ASP A 356 9.11 -19.08 9.54
N SER A 357 8.11 -19.77 8.98
CA SER A 357 6.78 -19.81 9.56
C SER A 357 6.68 -20.64 10.84
N LEU A 358 7.71 -21.45 11.16
CA LEU A 358 7.79 -22.14 12.45
C LEU A 358 7.98 -21.14 13.60
N GLN A 359 8.83 -20.15 13.39
CA GLN A 359 9.08 -19.04 14.30
C GLN A 359 7.98 -17.97 14.18
N ASN A 360 7.43 -17.81 12.97
CA ASN A 360 6.42 -16.81 12.63
C ASN A 360 6.85 -15.36 12.96
N TYR A 361 8.15 -15.10 12.94
CA TYR A 361 8.75 -13.77 13.06
C TYR A 361 9.89 -13.62 12.04
N PRO A 362 10.23 -12.40 11.60
CA PRO A 362 11.25 -12.18 10.58
C PRO A 362 12.64 -12.40 11.18
N THR A 363 13.59 -12.86 10.38
CA THR A 363 14.95 -13.09 10.88
C THR A 363 15.64 -11.78 11.29
N GLN A 364 16.72 -11.88 12.06
CA GLN A 364 17.53 -10.72 12.43
C GLN A 364 18.06 -9.99 11.19
N PHE A 365 18.46 -10.73 10.16
CA PHE A 365 18.88 -10.16 8.88
C PHE A 365 17.79 -9.27 8.25
N THR A 366 16.53 -9.73 8.24
CA THR A 366 15.40 -8.96 7.70
C THR A 366 15.21 -7.64 8.43
N ARG A 367 15.36 -7.63 9.75
CA ARG A 367 15.25 -6.41 10.59
C ARG A 367 16.43 -5.47 10.35
N ASP A 368 17.66 -5.99 10.39
CA ASP A 368 18.88 -5.18 10.35
C ASP A 368 19.13 -4.52 9.00
N TYR A 369 18.60 -5.08 7.91
CA TYR A 369 18.85 -4.60 6.55
C TYR A 369 17.60 -4.12 5.81
N GLY A 370 16.58 -3.69 6.57
CA GLY A 370 15.46 -2.89 6.06
C GLY A 370 14.49 -3.66 5.14
N LEU A 371 14.33 -4.96 5.36
CA LEU A 371 13.46 -5.82 4.54
C LEU A 371 12.07 -6.05 5.15
N LEU A 372 11.78 -5.48 6.33
CA LEU A 372 10.46 -5.57 6.96
C LEU A 372 9.32 -5.01 6.09
N SER A 373 9.58 -4.00 5.27
CA SER A 373 8.57 -3.45 4.33
C SER A 373 8.12 -4.49 3.31
N LEU A 374 9.04 -5.33 2.83
CA LEU A 374 8.78 -6.41 1.88
C LEU A 374 8.23 -7.67 2.55
N ILE A 375 8.87 -8.10 3.65
CA ILE A 375 8.62 -9.39 4.28
C ILE A 375 7.44 -9.36 5.25
N GLY A 376 7.25 -8.25 5.98
CA GLY A 376 6.27 -8.13 7.06
C GLY A 376 6.80 -8.64 8.40
N TYR A 377 5.98 -8.58 9.44
CA TYR A 377 6.34 -9.10 10.78
C TYR A 377 5.97 -10.56 10.96
N ASP A 378 4.84 -11.00 10.41
CA ASP A 378 4.33 -12.35 10.63
C ASP A 378 3.47 -12.81 9.45
N SER A 379 3.04 -14.07 9.50
CA SER A 379 2.16 -14.68 8.49
C SER A 379 0.73 -14.09 8.46
N SER A 380 0.34 -13.30 9.45
CA SER A 380 -0.95 -12.61 9.49
C SER A 380 -0.92 -11.32 8.65
N ASP A 381 0.25 -10.75 8.39
CA ASP A 381 0.43 -9.51 7.64
C ASP A 381 -0.13 -9.62 6.22
N ARG A 382 -1.25 -8.95 5.96
CA ARG A 382 -1.95 -9.14 4.69
C ARG A 382 -1.30 -8.47 3.49
N LEU A 383 -0.50 -7.43 3.74
CA LEU A 383 0.08 -6.60 2.69
C LEU A 383 1.51 -7.01 2.35
N ALA A 384 2.17 -7.77 3.22
CA ALA A 384 3.55 -8.23 3.05
C ALA A 384 3.67 -9.66 2.54
N LEU A 385 4.88 -10.02 2.09
CA LEU A 385 5.14 -11.29 1.42
C LEU A 385 4.89 -12.51 2.32
N ALA A 386 5.27 -12.47 3.60
CA ALA A 386 5.07 -13.59 4.52
C ALA A 386 3.60 -13.99 4.62
N GLY A 387 2.70 -13.04 4.87
CA GLY A 387 1.29 -13.37 4.92
C GLY A 387 0.68 -13.68 3.55
N MET A 388 1.17 -13.07 2.47
CA MET A 388 0.74 -13.46 1.11
C MET A 388 1.03 -14.93 0.83
N VAL A 389 2.23 -15.41 1.16
CA VAL A 389 2.61 -16.82 1.00
C VAL A 389 1.78 -17.71 1.93
N ALA A 390 1.62 -17.34 3.20
CA ALA A 390 0.84 -18.09 4.19
C ALA A 390 -0.60 -18.38 3.75
N ARG A 391 -1.23 -17.44 3.01
CA ARG A 391 -2.59 -17.59 2.50
C ARG A 391 -2.69 -18.20 1.11
N SER A 392 -1.56 -18.43 0.45
CA SER A 392 -1.51 -19.04 -0.88
C SER A 392 -1.40 -20.56 -0.78
N LYS A 393 -1.51 -21.24 -1.93
CA LYS A 393 -1.21 -22.68 -2.01
C LYS A 393 0.24 -23.00 -1.61
N LEU A 394 1.17 -22.05 -1.75
CA LEU A 394 2.58 -22.23 -1.39
C LEU A 394 2.78 -22.40 0.12
N GLY A 395 1.94 -21.78 0.96
CA GLY A 395 2.06 -21.88 2.41
C GLY A 395 1.78 -23.28 2.96
N LYS A 396 1.17 -24.18 2.18
CA LYS A 396 0.61 -25.45 2.68
C LYS A 396 1.59 -26.63 2.75
N ASN A 397 2.72 -26.60 2.03
CA ASN A 397 3.53 -27.80 1.76
C ASN A 397 5.05 -27.64 2.03
N ASN A 398 5.46 -27.22 3.23
CA ASN A 398 6.88 -27.04 3.61
C ASN A 398 7.71 -26.33 2.52
N THR A 399 7.14 -25.29 1.91
CA THR A 399 7.67 -24.71 0.67
C THR A 399 8.73 -23.67 0.99
N GLU A 400 9.87 -23.74 0.31
CA GLU A 400 10.79 -22.60 0.24
C GLU A 400 10.46 -21.72 -0.96
N VAL A 401 10.31 -20.41 -0.71
CA VAL A 401 10.20 -19.37 -1.73
C VAL A 401 11.49 -18.56 -1.71
N ARG A 402 12.27 -18.62 -2.81
CA ARG A 402 13.49 -17.83 -2.97
C ARG A 402 13.20 -16.55 -3.73
N LEU A 403 13.75 -15.45 -3.21
CA LEU A 403 13.71 -14.14 -3.83
C LEU A 403 14.93 -13.92 -4.71
N THR A 404 14.85 -12.97 -5.63
CA THR A 404 15.98 -12.54 -6.47
C THR A 404 17.02 -11.71 -5.73
N LEU A 405 16.69 -11.20 -4.53
CA LEU A 405 17.59 -10.35 -3.77
C LEU A 405 18.85 -11.14 -3.35
N ASN A 406 19.99 -10.45 -3.28
CA ASN A 406 21.25 -10.97 -2.76
C ASN A 406 21.60 -10.33 -1.42
N ALA A 407 21.99 -11.12 -0.42
CA ALA A 407 22.20 -10.64 0.94
C ALA A 407 23.34 -9.62 1.04
N ASN A 408 24.44 -9.87 0.34
CA ASN A 408 25.60 -8.96 0.32
C ASN A 408 25.24 -7.62 -0.35
N VAL A 409 24.55 -7.66 -1.49
CA VAL A 409 24.14 -6.44 -2.20
C VAL A 409 23.13 -5.64 -1.36
N GLN A 410 22.14 -6.31 -0.76
CA GLN A 410 21.15 -5.67 0.13
C GLN A 410 21.82 -5.00 1.33
N LYS A 411 22.74 -5.70 2.00
CA LYS A 411 23.50 -5.17 3.14
C LYS A 411 24.27 -3.91 2.78
N LEU A 412 24.97 -3.91 1.65
CA LEU A 412 25.73 -2.74 1.18
C LEU A 412 24.82 -1.58 0.80
N ALA A 413 23.74 -1.85 0.05
CA ALA A 413 22.75 -0.85 -0.33
C ALA A 413 22.13 -0.18 0.90
N TYR A 414 21.69 -0.98 1.86
CA TYR A 414 21.09 -0.51 3.10
C TYR A 414 22.10 0.29 3.94
N LYS A 415 23.28 -0.26 4.19
CA LYS A 415 24.34 0.38 4.98
C LYS A 415 24.65 1.78 4.45
N HIS A 416 24.92 1.92 3.15
CA HIS A 416 25.34 3.21 2.60
C HIS A 416 24.21 4.22 2.45
N LEU A 417 22.96 3.76 2.24
CA LEU A 417 21.79 4.62 2.32
C LEU A 417 21.64 5.19 3.74
N GLN A 418 21.65 4.35 4.77
CA GLN A 418 21.50 4.81 6.15
C GLN A 418 22.65 5.71 6.60
N GLN A 419 23.88 5.41 6.18
CA GLN A 419 25.05 6.26 6.47
C GLN A 419 24.90 7.67 5.88
N GLU A 420 24.51 7.78 4.61
CA GLU A 420 24.32 9.08 3.98
C GLU A 420 23.16 9.83 4.62
N LEU A 421 22.06 9.14 4.94
CA LEU A 421 20.94 9.76 5.63
C LEU A 421 21.36 10.34 6.99
N LYS A 422 22.15 9.62 7.78
CA LYS A 422 22.66 10.15 9.06
C LYS A 422 23.54 11.39 8.90
N GLN A 423 24.24 11.54 7.77
CA GLN A 423 25.14 12.65 7.51
C GLN A 423 24.42 13.88 6.94
N GLN A 424 23.45 13.65 6.05
CA GLN A 424 22.82 14.71 5.25
C GLN A 424 21.41 15.09 5.74
N VAL A 425 20.85 14.35 6.69
CA VAL A 425 19.51 14.59 7.21
C VAL A 425 19.58 15.10 8.63
N ASP A 426 19.05 16.31 8.85
CA ASP A 426 18.70 16.76 10.20
C ASP A 426 17.52 15.91 10.73
N PRO A 427 17.71 15.08 11.77
CA PRO A 427 16.64 14.28 12.35
C PRO A 427 15.53 15.11 13.00
N LYS A 428 15.79 16.39 13.31
CA LYS A 428 14.81 17.37 13.80
C LYS A 428 14.27 18.27 12.67
N GLY A 429 14.67 18.01 11.43
CA GLY A 429 14.27 18.79 10.26
C GLY A 429 12.76 18.73 9.98
N LEU A 430 12.23 19.81 9.39
CA LEU A 430 10.80 20.03 9.14
C LEU A 430 10.09 18.87 8.42
N PHE A 431 10.80 18.18 7.53
CA PHE A 431 10.26 17.10 6.69
C PHE A 431 10.73 15.70 7.09
N ASN A 432 11.24 15.50 8.31
CA ASN A 432 11.77 14.18 8.72
C ASN A 432 10.72 13.06 8.57
N LYS A 433 9.46 13.31 8.92
CA LYS A 433 8.38 12.30 8.81
C LYS A 433 8.00 11.97 7.36
N GLN A 434 8.04 12.98 6.49
CA GLN A 434 7.70 12.87 5.06
C GLN A 434 8.88 12.37 4.21
N ARG A 435 10.09 12.35 4.77
CA ARG A 435 11.29 11.96 4.05
C ARG A 435 11.23 10.50 3.64
N ARG A 436 11.25 10.26 2.34
CA ARG A 436 11.43 8.95 1.72
C ARG A 436 12.80 8.88 1.08
N ALA A 437 13.41 7.70 1.14
CA ALA A 437 14.61 7.39 0.37
C ALA A 437 14.61 5.93 -0.04
N ALA A 438 15.23 5.63 -1.17
CA ALA A 438 15.40 4.26 -1.63
C ALA A 438 16.63 4.13 -2.52
N VAL A 439 17.21 2.93 -2.50
CA VAL A 439 18.20 2.47 -3.47
C VAL A 439 17.76 1.11 -3.96
N VAL A 440 17.60 0.99 -5.28
CA VAL A 440 17.24 -0.28 -5.93
C VAL A 440 18.31 -0.64 -6.95
N LEU A 441 18.69 -1.92 -6.95
CA LEU A 441 19.63 -2.50 -7.90
C LEU A 441 18.91 -3.67 -8.59
N ILE A 442 18.97 -3.70 -9.92
CA ILE A 442 18.39 -4.77 -10.73
C ILE A 442 19.44 -5.33 -11.69
N ASN A 443 19.29 -6.59 -12.06
CA ASN A 443 20.01 -7.14 -13.20
C ASN A 443 19.44 -6.49 -14.49
N PRO A 444 20.25 -5.83 -15.32
CA PRO A 444 19.76 -5.08 -16.47
C PRO A 444 19.23 -5.97 -17.59
N LYS A 445 19.70 -7.21 -17.69
CA LYS A 445 19.30 -8.17 -18.73
C LYS A 445 18.00 -8.90 -18.36
N THR A 446 17.85 -9.29 -17.09
CA THR A 446 16.73 -10.14 -16.65
C THR A 446 15.64 -9.37 -15.90
N GLY A 447 15.93 -8.22 -15.31
CA GLY A 447 15.02 -7.52 -14.41
C GLY A 447 14.98 -8.05 -12.97
N ALA A 448 15.79 -9.05 -12.63
CA ALA A 448 15.87 -9.57 -11.26
C ALA A 448 16.24 -8.45 -10.26
N VAL A 449 15.42 -8.24 -9.23
CA VAL A 449 15.70 -7.24 -8.18
C VAL A 449 16.77 -7.77 -7.22
N LEU A 450 17.98 -7.21 -7.29
CA LEU A 450 19.14 -7.66 -6.51
C LEU A 450 19.16 -7.06 -5.10
N ALA A 451 18.65 -5.83 -4.95
CA ALA A 451 18.51 -5.15 -3.67
C ALA A 451 17.42 -4.07 -3.74
N ALA A 452 16.76 -3.84 -2.60
CA ALA A 452 15.76 -2.80 -2.40
C ALA A 452 15.92 -2.24 -0.97
N ALA A 453 16.79 -1.26 -0.81
CA ALA A 453 16.97 -0.55 0.46
C ALA A 453 15.99 0.62 0.53
N ASN A 454 15.30 0.79 1.66
CA ASN A 454 14.24 1.79 1.83
C ASN A 454 14.43 2.61 3.12
N TYR A 455 13.85 3.81 3.13
CA TYR A 455 13.68 4.66 4.30
C TYR A 455 12.32 5.38 4.24
N PRO A 456 11.62 5.54 5.38
CA PRO A 456 12.00 5.09 6.72
C PRO A 456 11.93 3.56 6.86
N ASN A 457 12.60 3.03 7.88
CA ASN A 457 12.36 1.65 8.27
C ASN A 457 11.01 1.56 8.98
N PRO A 458 10.24 0.49 8.75
CA PRO A 458 9.12 0.17 9.60
C PRO A 458 9.51 0.14 11.09
N PRO A 459 8.72 0.75 12.00
CA PRO A 459 8.99 0.67 13.42
C PRO A 459 8.82 -0.76 13.94
N ALA A 460 9.54 -1.17 14.99
CA ALA A 460 9.30 -2.48 15.59
C ALA A 460 7.87 -2.59 16.14
N ASP A 461 7.31 -3.80 16.17
CA ASP A 461 6.12 -4.17 16.93
C ASP A 461 4.87 -3.30 16.67
N VAL A 462 4.44 -3.27 15.42
CA VAL A 462 3.19 -2.62 14.97
C VAL A 462 2.08 -3.65 14.89
N HIS A 463 0.95 -3.36 15.53
CA HIS A 463 -0.23 -4.21 15.44
C HIS A 463 -0.76 -4.25 13.99
N ARG A 464 -1.19 -5.43 13.52
CA ARG A 464 -1.65 -5.61 12.13
C ARG A 464 -2.77 -4.66 11.74
N TRP A 465 -3.72 -4.44 12.63
CA TRP A 465 -4.84 -3.52 12.39
C TRP A 465 -4.33 -2.08 12.17
N ASP A 466 -3.35 -1.63 12.95
CA ASP A 466 -2.77 -0.29 12.84
C ASP A 466 -2.02 -0.10 11.53
N ARG A 467 -1.24 -1.09 11.09
CA ARG A 467 -0.61 -1.06 9.77
C ARG A 467 -1.65 -0.92 8.67
N LEU A 468 -2.68 -1.77 8.66
CA LEU A 468 -3.72 -1.77 7.63
C LEU A 468 -4.46 -0.43 7.58
N SER A 469 -4.82 0.08 8.76
CA SER A 469 -5.51 1.34 8.89
C SER A 469 -4.65 2.52 8.48
N PHE A 470 -3.39 2.58 8.94
CA PHE A 470 -2.44 3.62 8.57
C PHE A 470 -2.15 3.61 7.07
N SER A 471 -2.00 2.43 6.46
CA SER A 471 -1.81 2.28 5.02
C SER A 471 -3.02 2.81 4.23
N LYS A 472 -4.24 2.61 4.77
CA LYS A 472 -5.49 3.16 4.18
C LYS A 472 -5.55 4.69 4.29
N LEU A 473 -5.24 5.25 5.45
CA LEU A 473 -5.42 6.68 5.74
C LEU A 473 -4.21 7.55 5.31
N TYR A 474 -3.00 7.01 5.38
CA TYR A 474 -1.73 7.69 5.06
C TYR A 474 -0.87 6.89 4.08
N PRO A 475 -1.39 6.55 2.88
CA PRO A 475 -0.71 5.65 1.95
C PRO A 475 0.67 6.14 1.48
N THR A 476 0.87 7.45 1.37
CA THR A 476 2.19 8.02 1.00
C THR A 476 3.15 8.11 2.17
N LEU A 477 2.63 8.10 3.40
CA LEU A 477 3.47 8.11 4.61
C LEU A 477 3.71 6.73 5.19
N ASP A 478 3.10 5.68 4.65
CA ASP A 478 3.24 4.31 5.13
C ASP A 478 4.73 3.87 5.14
N PRO A 479 5.35 3.68 6.33
CA PRO A 479 6.73 3.24 6.41
C PRO A 479 6.90 1.77 5.99
N PHE A 480 5.79 1.04 5.82
CA PHE A 480 5.78 -0.31 5.24
C PHE A 480 5.77 -0.33 3.72
N GLY A 481 5.56 0.82 3.08
CA GLY A 481 5.70 0.91 1.63
C GLY A 481 7.14 0.61 1.22
N VAL A 482 7.31 -0.27 0.23
CA VAL A 482 8.62 -0.49 -0.39
C VAL A 482 8.93 0.71 -1.28
N ALA A 483 9.55 1.75 -0.71
CA ALA A 483 9.81 3.04 -1.35
C ALA A 483 10.50 2.96 -2.72
N ALA A 484 11.21 1.86 -3.01
CA ALA A 484 11.77 1.58 -4.33
C ALA A 484 10.69 1.48 -5.44
N TRP A 485 9.47 1.03 -5.16
CA TRP A 485 8.39 0.86 -6.16
C TRP A 485 6.98 1.20 -5.66
N GLN A 486 6.81 1.59 -4.41
CA GLN A 486 5.56 2.06 -3.81
C GLN A 486 5.71 3.53 -3.34
N GLY A 487 4.63 4.13 -2.84
CA GLY A 487 4.69 5.46 -2.22
C GLY A 487 4.83 6.65 -3.19
N LEU A 488 4.67 6.46 -4.51
CA LEU A 488 4.76 7.50 -5.55
C LEU A 488 3.96 8.81 -5.30
N ASP A 489 4.56 9.92 -4.94
CA ASP A 489 3.86 11.20 -4.85
C ASP A 489 4.63 12.31 -5.59
N SER A 490 4.24 13.56 -5.41
CA SER A 490 4.95 14.70 -6.02
C SER A 490 6.40 14.81 -5.55
N ASN A 491 6.76 14.21 -4.41
CA ASN A 491 8.15 14.17 -3.92
C ASN A 491 9.00 13.15 -4.69
N ASN A 492 8.38 12.23 -5.43
CA ASN A 492 9.04 11.29 -6.34
C ASN A 492 9.30 11.90 -7.73
N THR A 493 9.43 13.22 -7.82
CA THR A 493 9.77 13.89 -9.08
C THR A 493 11.23 13.55 -9.47
N PRO A 494 11.48 12.85 -10.60
CA PRO A 494 12.82 12.34 -10.97
C PRO A 494 13.81 13.44 -11.36
N GLY A 495 13.31 14.65 -11.70
CA GLY A 495 14.12 15.74 -12.21
C GLY A 495 14.95 15.29 -13.41
N SER A 496 16.19 15.79 -13.51
CA SER A 496 17.04 15.53 -14.67
C SER A 496 17.41 14.07 -14.94
N THR A 497 17.06 13.10 -14.08
CA THR A 497 17.15 11.68 -14.45
C THR A 497 16.15 11.29 -15.54
N PHE A 498 15.01 11.99 -15.63
CA PHE A 498 13.99 11.79 -16.67
C PHE A 498 14.49 12.19 -18.06
N LYS A 499 15.57 12.98 -18.16
CA LYS A 499 16.19 13.32 -19.44
C LYS A 499 16.56 12.08 -20.26
N MET A 500 16.80 10.93 -19.63
CA MET A 500 16.98 9.66 -20.35
C MET A 500 15.75 9.30 -21.21
N VAL A 501 14.53 9.49 -20.67
CA VAL A 501 13.27 9.24 -21.39
C VAL A 501 13.13 10.21 -22.55
N THR A 502 13.38 11.50 -22.31
CA THR A 502 13.35 12.53 -23.36
C THR A 502 14.40 12.30 -24.44
N SER A 503 15.59 11.84 -24.06
CA SER A 503 16.65 11.45 -25.00
C SER A 503 16.23 10.26 -25.85
N LEU A 504 15.64 9.22 -25.26
CA LEU A 504 15.12 8.07 -26.02
C LEU A 504 14.06 8.50 -27.03
N ALA A 505 13.13 9.37 -26.63
CA ALA A 505 12.10 9.90 -27.52
C ALA A 505 12.71 10.66 -28.71
N ALA A 506 13.66 11.56 -28.45
CA ALA A 506 14.30 12.35 -29.50
C ALA A 506 15.19 11.52 -30.43
N LEU A 507 15.91 10.54 -29.87
CA LEU A 507 16.73 9.61 -30.65
C LEU A 507 15.88 8.73 -31.56
N GLN A 508 14.71 8.29 -31.08
CA GLN A 508 13.74 7.55 -31.91
C GLN A 508 13.19 8.44 -33.01
N ALA A 509 12.72 9.65 -32.70
CA ALA A 509 12.20 10.58 -33.70
C ALA A 509 13.25 10.93 -34.78
N ALA A 510 14.53 11.01 -34.40
CA ALA A 510 15.63 11.19 -35.34
C ALA A 510 15.81 9.99 -36.28
N GLU A 511 15.70 8.75 -35.77
CA GLU A 511 15.75 7.53 -36.60
C GLU A 511 14.54 7.37 -37.51
N GLU A 512 13.40 7.91 -37.12
CA GLU A 512 12.16 7.94 -37.92
C GLU A 512 12.18 9.02 -39.02
N GLY A 513 13.33 9.65 -39.28
CA GLY A 513 13.54 10.57 -40.41
C GLY A 513 13.48 12.06 -40.06
N ASN A 514 13.50 12.44 -38.78
CA ASN A 514 13.57 13.85 -38.41
C ASN A 514 15.02 14.38 -38.47
N ASP A 515 15.46 14.81 -39.66
CA ASP A 515 16.81 15.34 -39.92
C ASP A 515 17.20 16.51 -39.00
N THR A 516 16.23 17.34 -38.63
CA THR A 516 16.45 18.49 -37.73
C THR A 516 16.84 18.01 -36.33
N LEU A 517 16.14 17.00 -35.81
CA LEU A 517 16.47 16.40 -34.52
C LEU A 517 17.78 15.61 -34.59
N ASP A 518 18.03 14.86 -35.67
CA ASP A 518 19.28 14.10 -35.88
C ASP A 518 20.51 15.02 -35.81
N ARG A 519 20.48 16.15 -36.53
CA ARG A 519 21.54 17.18 -36.48
C ARG A 519 21.73 17.74 -35.07
N LEU A 520 20.64 18.02 -34.35
CA LEU A 520 20.70 18.58 -33.00
C LEU A 520 21.29 17.58 -31.99
N VAL A 521 20.89 16.29 -32.04
CA VAL A 521 21.38 15.28 -31.08
C VAL A 521 22.83 14.88 -31.33
N ARG A 522 23.29 14.85 -32.60
CA ARG A 522 24.70 14.60 -32.97
C ARG A 522 25.64 15.73 -32.57
N GLY A 523 25.10 16.95 -32.55
CA GLY A 523 25.74 18.12 -31.96
C GLY A 523 26.22 19.15 -32.99
N LEU A 524 26.02 20.42 -32.64
CA LEU A 524 26.26 21.58 -33.49
C LEU A 524 27.32 22.51 -32.90
N ASN A 525 28.07 23.21 -33.75
CA ASN A 525 28.90 24.32 -33.29
C ASN A 525 27.99 25.51 -32.84
N ALA A 526 28.57 26.55 -32.23
CA ALA A 526 27.81 27.69 -31.71
C ALA A 526 26.93 28.39 -32.76
N LYS A 527 27.47 28.58 -33.98
CA LYS A 527 26.78 29.26 -35.08
C LYS A 527 25.59 28.44 -35.56
N ASP A 528 25.80 27.16 -35.82
CA ASP A 528 24.76 26.27 -36.35
C ASP A 528 23.69 25.96 -35.28
N TYR A 529 24.10 25.86 -34.01
CA TYR A 529 23.17 25.72 -32.89
C TYR A 529 22.25 26.94 -32.82
N PHE A 530 22.79 28.15 -32.92
CA PHE A 530 21.97 29.37 -32.92
C PHE A 530 21.07 29.44 -34.18
N ALA A 531 21.60 29.12 -35.35
CA ALA A 531 20.83 29.14 -36.60
C ALA A 531 19.61 28.19 -36.52
N LEU A 532 19.80 26.98 -35.97
CA LEU A 532 18.75 25.98 -35.86
C LEU A 532 17.76 26.27 -34.71
N THR A 533 18.29 26.63 -33.54
CA THR A 533 17.47 26.70 -32.31
C THR A 533 16.99 28.11 -31.98
N ARG A 534 17.60 29.15 -32.58
CA ARG A 534 17.46 30.56 -32.18
C ARG A 534 17.85 30.83 -30.71
N LEU A 535 18.59 29.92 -30.07
CA LEU A 535 19.09 30.09 -28.71
C LEU A 535 20.57 30.42 -28.70
N ALA A 536 20.91 31.59 -28.15
CA ALA A 536 22.31 31.97 -27.95
C ALA A 536 22.95 31.08 -26.86
N VAL A 537 24.18 30.64 -27.10
CA VAL A 537 24.90 29.75 -26.18
C VAL A 537 25.26 30.42 -24.85
N THR A 538 25.25 31.76 -24.81
CA THR A 538 25.48 32.54 -23.59
C THR A 538 24.27 32.54 -22.63
N ARG A 539 23.08 32.12 -23.07
CA ARG A 539 21.89 32.13 -22.22
C ARG A 539 21.97 31.12 -21.08
N SER A 540 21.53 31.57 -19.91
CA SER A 540 21.31 30.74 -18.71
C SER A 540 19.83 30.43 -18.46
N SER A 541 18.93 31.09 -19.21
CA SER A 541 17.49 30.89 -19.14
C SER A 541 16.80 30.98 -20.51
N TYR A 542 15.63 30.36 -20.59
CA TYR A 542 14.83 30.24 -21.80
C TYR A 542 13.34 30.31 -21.44
N ASP A 543 12.60 31.16 -22.15
CA ASP A 543 11.14 31.19 -22.10
C ASP A 543 10.59 30.42 -23.31
N PRO A 544 9.92 29.26 -23.10
CA PRO A 544 9.33 28.48 -24.18
C PRO A 544 8.24 29.23 -24.95
N ASP A 545 7.50 30.13 -24.28
CA ASP A 545 6.30 30.75 -24.83
C ASP A 545 6.61 32.06 -25.58
N GLY A 546 7.77 32.67 -25.30
CA GLY A 546 8.28 33.85 -26.00
C GLY A 546 7.48 35.14 -25.79
N ASP A 547 6.42 35.11 -24.96
CA ASP A 547 5.51 36.21 -24.73
C ASP A 547 5.81 36.93 -23.40
N SER A 548 6.61 38.00 -23.48
CA SER A 548 6.94 38.84 -22.34
C SER A 548 5.76 39.68 -21.81
N SER A 549 4.63 39.74 -22.52
CA SER A 549 3.46 40.55 -22.13
C SER A 549 2.62 39.94 -21.01
N LYS A 550 2.75 38.63 -20.77
CA LYS A 550 2.01 37.89 -19.73
C LYS A 550 2.56 38.01 -18.31
N GLY A 551 3.62 38.80 -18.11
CA GLY A 551 4.12 39.19 -16.78
C GLY A 551 4.19 38.05 -15.76
N SER A 552 4.98 37.00 -15.99
CA SER A 552 5.25 36.04 -14.91
C SER A 552 6.63 35.35 -15.00
N PRO A 553 7.49 35.48 -13.97
CA PRO A 553 8.74 34.70 -13.81
C PRO A 553 8.56 33.16 -13.71
N THR A 554 7.38 32.63 -14.00
CA THR A 554 7.01 31.22 -13.77
C THR A 554 7.16 30.32 -15.01
N SER A 555 7.19 30.88 -16.23
CA SER A 555 7.45 30.17 -17.50
C SER A 555 8.94 29.91 -17.76
N GLU A 556 9.82 30.72 -17.17
CA GLU A 556 11.26 30.72 -17.44
C GLU A 556 11.95 29.40 -16.99
N VAL A 557 12.48 28.66 -17.97
CA VAL A 557 13.33 27.48 -17.73
C VAL A 557 14.76 27.93 -17.49
N LYS A 558 15.33 27.56 -16.35
CA LYS A 558 16.73 27.87 -15.98
C LYS A 558 17.59 26.62 -15.94
N ASN A 559 18.82 26.77 -16.39
CA ASN A 559 19.84 25.76 -16.14
C ASN A 559 20.19 25.71 -14.65
N ALA A 560 20.58 24.52 -14.21
CA ALA A 560 21.07 24.32 -12.85
C ALA A 560 22.26 25.25 -12.55
N GLY A 561 22.22 25.96 -11.42
CA GLY A 561 23.29 26.87 -11.01
C GLY A 561 23.49 28.09 -11.92
N ASN A 562 22.48 28.47 -12.72
CA ASN A 562 22.55 29.54 -13.73
C ASN A 562 23.66 29.33 -14.78
N ALA A 563 24.06 28.08 -15.03
CA ALA A 563 25.04 27.76 -16.06
C ALA A 563 24.54 28.16 -17.45
N SER A 564 25.43 28.72 -18.28
CA SER A 564 25.14 28.94 -19.70
C SER A 564 25.48 27.70 -20.53
N LEU A 565 24.97 27.63 -21.76
CA LEU A 565 25.34 26.57 -22.71
C LEU A 565 26.81 26.70 -23.19
N LEU A 566 27.40 27.88 -23.06
CA LEU A 566 28.77 28.17 -23.48
C LEU A 566 29.78 27.29 -22.77
N GLY A 567 29.57 26.98 -21.49
CA GLY A 567 30.44 26.08 -20.72
C GLY A 567 30.53 24.66 -21.28
N SER A 568 29.57 24.27 -22.14
CA SER A 568 29.54 22.97 -22.82
C SER A 568 30.20 22.98 -24.19
N MET A 569 30.56 24.16 -24.72
CA MET A 569 31.28 24.34 -25.98
C MET A 569 32.74 24.76 -25.73
N PRO A 570 33.62 24.63 -26.74
CA PRO A 570 34.95 25.24 -26.69
C PRO A 570 34.83 26.75 -26.48
N HIS A 571 35.49 27.29 -25.46
CA HIS A 571 35.48 28.71 -25.15
C HIS A 571 36.86 29.16 -24.65
N ARG A 572 37.11 30.47 -24.66
CA ARG A 572 38.33 31.03 -24.07
C ARG A 572 38.13 31.19 -22.57
N ASP A 573 39.09 30.73 -21.78
CA ASP A 573 39.13 31.01 -20.35
C ASP A 573 39.55 32.46 -20.05
N VAL A 574 39.65 32.80 -18.76
CA VAL A 574 40.08 34.12 -18.28
C VAL A 574 41.47 34.53 -18.79
N ASN A 575 42.30 33.57 -19.20
CA ASN A 575 43.64 33.79 -19.74
C ASN A 575 43.67 33.72 -21.27
N LYS A 576 42.51 33.83 -21.92
CA LYS A 576 42.33 33.73 -23.38
C LYS A 576 42.75 32.37 -23.98
N LYS A 577 43.02 31.34 -23.17
CA LYS A 577 43.36 30.00 -23.65
C LYS A 577 42.10 29.25 -24.03
N MET A 578 42.17 28.52 -25.15
CA MET A 578 41.03 27.71 -25.60
C MET A 578 40.86 26.51 -24.68
N VAL A 579 39.72 26.44 -24.01
CA VAL A 579 39.31 25.34 -23.13
C VAL A 579 38.29 24.49 -23.85
N TYR A 580 38.56 23.19 -23.87
CA TYR A 580 37.65 22.23 -24.46
C TYR A 580 37.06 21.29 -23.39
N PRO A 581 35.73 21.21 -23.28
CA PRO A 581 35.07 20.27 -22.37
C PRO A 581 35.35 18.81 -22.74
N ARG A 582 35.47 17.93 -21.74
CA ARG A 582 35.75 16.49 -21.93
C ARG A 582 34.46 15.67 -21.91
N LEU A 583 34.35 14.60 -22.72
CA LEU A 583 33.22 13.65 -22.71
C LEU A 583 33.60 12.27 -22.17
N ARG A 584 34.81 11.77 -22.50
CA ARG A 584 35.39 10.44 -22.18
C ARG A 584 34.60 9.20 -22.66
N ASN A 585 35.37 8.17 -23.05
CA ASN A 585 35.19 7.27 -24.22
C ASN A 585 34.91 5.77 -23.84
N PRO A 586 34.79 4.80 -24.79
CA PRO A 586 34.37 3.43 -24.51
C PRO A 586 35.40 2.59 -23.72
N LYS A 587 36.71 2.91 -23.73
CA LYS A 587 37.68 2.31 -22.80
C LYS A 587 38.06 3.27 -21.67
N CYS A 588 38.12 2.76 -20.43
CA CYS A 588 38.55 3.50 -19.25
C CYS A 588 39.89 4.22 -19.49
N GLY A 589 39.88 5.55 -19.53
CA GLY A 589 41.10 6.37 -19.66
C GLY A 589 41.24 7.15 -20.97
N GLU A 590 40.48 6.82 -22.01
CA GLU A 590 40.51 7.53 -23.29
C GLU A 590 39.90 8.94 -23.17
N ARG A 591 40.63 9.97 -23.65
CA ARG A 591 40.20 11.37 -23.58
C ARG A 591 39.62 11.82 -24.92
N LYS A 592 38.29 11.86 -25.02
CA LYS A 592 37.59 12.54 -26.12
C LYS A 592 37.20 13.96 -25.72
N VAL A 593 37.54 14.90 -26.58
CA VAL A 593 37.25 16.33 -26.43
C VAL A 593 35.95 16.65 -27.16
N SER A 594 35.06 17.43 -26.53
CA SER A 594 33.86 17.96 -27.17
C SER A 594 34.18 19.24 -27.92
N LYS A 595 33.74 19.33 -29.18
CA LYS A 595 33.82 20.55 -30.00
C LYS A 595 32.44 21.17 -30.28
N ASN A 596 31.37 20.41 -30.07
CA ASN A 596 30.01 20.74 -30.44
C ASN A 596 29.08 20.54 -29.25
N LEU A 597 27.92 21.21 -29.25
CA LEU A 597 26.86 20.97 -28.28
C LEU A 597 25.83 20.02 -28.88
N GLY A 598 25.83 18.77 -28.42
CA GLY A 598 24.84 17.75 -28.75
C GLY A 598 24.24 17.10 -27.52
N LEU A 599 23.62 15.94 -27.73
CA LEU A 599 22.95 15.20 -26.67
C LEU A 599 23.93 14.78 -25.56
N SER A 600 25.14 14.32 -25.92
CA SER A 600 26.12 13.84 -24.95
C SER A 600 26.55 14.93 -23.97
N GLU A 601 26.84 16.14 -24.46
CA GLU A 601 27.19 17.31 -23.64
C GLU A 601 26.01 17.75 -22.76
N ALA A 602 24.81 17.81 -23.34
CA ALA A 602 23.61 18.24 -22.62
C ALA A 602 23.26 17.27 -21.48
N VAL A 603 23.48 15.97 -21.67
CA VAL A 603 23.34 14.93 -20.63
C VAL A 603 24.41 15.07 -19.55
N ARG A 604 25.68 15.23 -19.93
CA ARG A 604 26.84 15.41 -19.02
C ARG A 604 26.63 16.56 -18.06
N ASP A 605 26.29 17.73 -18.61
CA ASP A 605 26.17 18.99 -17.85
C ASP A 605 24.76 19.22 -17.32
N SER A 606 23.81 18.35 -17.70
CA SER A 606 22.42 18.42 -17.27
C SER A 606 21.74 19.74 -17.64
N LEU A 607 21.93 20.21 -18.88
CA LEU A 607 21.39 21.48 -19.38
C LEU A 607 19.86 21.41 -19.49
N ASN A 608 19.11 22.23 -18.77
CA ASN A 608 17.64 22.22 -18.80
C ASN A 608 17.12 22.91 -20.07
N ILE A 609 17.71 24.04 -20.45
CA ILE A 609 17.21 24.82 -21.59
C ILE A 609 17.41 24.08 -22.92
N TRP A 610 18.48 23.28 -23.03
CA TRP A 610 18.70 22.42 -24.20
C TRP A 610 17.62 21.36 -24.34
N PHE A 611 17.25 20.69 -23.24
CA PHE A 611 16.19 19.67 -23.23
C PHE A 611 14.79 20.26 -23.43
N ALA A 612 14.51 21.44 -22.85
CA ALA A 612 13.27 22.16 -23.11
C ALA A 612 13.15 22.51 -24.59
N ARG A 613 14.22 23.05 -25.20
CA ARG A 613 14.22 23.38 -26.62
C ARG A 613 14.07 22.14 -27.51
N LEU A 614 14.76 21.04 -27.16
CA LEU A 614 14.62 19.76 -27.85
C LEU A 614 13.15 19.30 -27.86
N ALA A 615 12.48 19.34 -26.70
CA ALA A 615 11.09 18.93 -26.59
C ALA A 615 10.15 19.85 -27.39
N VAL A 616 10.36 21.17 -27.35
CA VAL A 616 9.59 22.12 -28.17
C VAL A 616 9.77 21.81 -29.66
N MET A 617 11.00 21.58 -30.13
CA MET A 617 11.26 21.24 -31.54
C MET A 617 10.70 19.88 -31.94
N MET A 618 10.59 18.94 -31.00
CA MET A 618 10.09 17.58 -31.22
C MET A 618 8.55 17.51 -31.22
N ASP A 619 7.89 18.26 -30.34
CA ASP A 619 6.50 17.97 -29.96
C ASP A 619 5.55 19.17 -29.91
N LYS A 620 6.01 20.42 -30.15
CA LYS A 620 5.14 21.61 -30.04
C LYS A 620 3.86 21.52 -30.89
N ASP A 621 3.96 20.93 -32.08
CA ASP A 621 2.86 20.85 -33.05
C ASP A 621 1.92 19.67 -32.73
N ASN A 622 2.34 18.77 -31.82
CA ASN A 622 1.61 17.56 -31.41
C ASN A 622 0.96 17.71 -30.01
N LEU A 623 0.81 18.95 -29.52
CA LEU A 623 0.25 19.23 -28.19
C LEU A 623 -1.28 19.09 -28.11
N ALA A 624 -1.96 18.87 -29.24
CA ALA A 624 -3.39 18.57 -29.28
C ALA A 624 -3.75 17.31 -28.44
N SER A 625 -5.03 17.13 -28.14
CA SER A 625 -5.53 15.95 -27.39
C SER A 625 -4.87 15.74 -26.00
N GLY A 626 -4.37 16.81 -25.38
CA GLY A 626 -3.65 16.74 -24.11
C GLY A 626 -2.26 16.09 -24.22
N GLY A 627 -1.65 16.17 -25.41
CA GLY A 627 -0.29 15.73 -25.71
C GLY A 627 -0.09 14.23 -25.87
N LYS A 628 -1.16 13.45 -26.08
CA LYS A 628 -1.07 11.99 -26.28
C LYS A 628 -0.26 11.59 -27.51
N GLU A 629 -0.26 12.43 -28.54
CA GLU A 629 0.44 12.20 -29.80
C GLU A 629 1.90 12.69 -29.78
N THR A 630 2.35 13.24 -28.65
CA THR A 630 3.75 13.67 -28.51
C THR A 630 4.69 12.47 -28.40
N HIS A 631 5.86 12.56 -29.02
CA HIS A 631 6.92 11.56 -28.93
C HIS A 631 7.35 11.34 -27.48
N LEU A 632 7.38 12.41 -26.67
CA LEU A 632 7.73 12.30 -25.25
C LEU A 632 6.73 11.42 -24.47
N VAL A 633 5.43 11.63 -24.64
CA VAL A 633 4.40 10.83 -23.96
C VAL A 633 4.39 9.40 -24.52
N ALA A 634 4.47 9.23 -25.84
CA ALA A 634 4.52 7.91 -26.47
C ALA A 634 5.71 7.08 -25.98
N MET A 635 6.91 7.66 -25.89
CA MET A 635 8.09 6.98 -25.35
C MET A 635 7.92 6.61 -23.87
N ALA A 636 7.37 7.53 -23.06
CA ALA A 636 7.12 7.23 -21.66
C ALA A 636 6.09 6.10 -21.48
N ASP A 637 5.02 6.09 -22.27
CA ASP A 637 4.02 5.01 -22.27
C ASP A 637 4.65 3.68 -22.68
N ARG A 638 5.50 3.65 -23.71
CA ARG A 638 6.28 2.46 -24.11
C ARG A 638 7.23 1.96 -23.03
N LEU A 639 7.80 2.87 -22.24
CA LEU A 639 8.62 2.53 -21.06
C LEU A 639 7.76 2.07 -19.87
N GLY A 640 6.44 2.17 -19.96
CA GLY A 640 5.46 1.70 -18.97
C GLY A 640 5.00 2.76 -17.97
N PHE A 641 5.29 4.05 -18.17
CA PHE A 641 4.72 5.11 -17.34
C PHE A 641 3.18 5.07 -17.37
N GLY A 642 2.52 5.49 -16.29
CA GLY A 642 1.07 5.41 -16.14
C GLY A 642 0.52 4.03 -15.74
N SER A 643 1.38 3.00 -15.67
CA SER A 643 0.98 1.61 -15.41
C SER A 643 1.40 1.08 -14.02
N LYS A 644 0.84 -0.06 -13.63
CA LYS A 644 1.31 -0.86 -12.48
C LYS A 644 2.29 -1.92 -12.96
N LEU A 645 3.32 -2.20 -12.15
CA LEU A 645 4.27 -3.28 -12.38
C LEU A 645 3.93 -4.49 -11.51
N ALA A 646 3.66 -5.63 -12.15
CA ALA A 646 3.63 -6.91 -11.45
C ALA A 646 5.07 -7.38 -11.19
N LEU A 647 5.44 -7.55 -9.91
CA LEU A 647 6.75 -8.09 -9.49
C LEU A 647 6.71 -9.59 -9.17
N ALA A 648 5.51 -10.17 -9.22
CA ALA A 648 5.30 -11.59 -9.38
C ALA A 648 5.26 -11.92 -10.87
N GLN A 649 5.81 -13.07 -11.24
CA GLN A 649 5.79 -13.52 -12.63
C GLN A 649 4.39 -13.98 -13.07
N THR A 650 4.13 -13.93 -14.38
CA THR A 650 2.89 -14.41 -15.00
C THR A 650 2.61 -15.87 -14.63
N GLY A 651 1.35 -16.21 -14.32
CA GLY A 651 0.98 -17.56 -13.89
C GLY A 651 1.39 -17.96 -12.46
N SER A 652 1.95 -17.04 -11.66
CA SER A 652 2.31 -17.31 -10.26
C SER A 652 1.11 -17.86 -9.45
N PRO A 653 1.30 -18.89 -8.58
CA PRO A 653 0.24 -19.37 -7.68
C PRO A 653 -0.17 -18.34 -6.61
N LEU A 654 0.56 -17.21 -6.52
CA LEU A 654 0.19 -16.05 -5.72
C LEU A 654 -0.87 -15.16 -6.41
N ASN A 655 -1.21 -15.45 -7.67
CA ASN A 655 -2.05 -14.63 -8.54
C ASN A 655 -3.59 -14.73 -8.35
N PRO A 656 -4.21 -15.54 -7.45
CA PRO A 656 -5.64 -15.37 -7.16
C PRO A 656 -5.93 -14.42 -5.97
N LEU A 657 -4.95 -13.72 -5.40
CA LEU A 657 -5.18 -12.77 -4.28
C LEU A 657 -5.73 -11.39 -4.73
N GLY A 658 -6.22 -11.27 -5.98
CA GLY A 658 -6.75 -10.05 -6.60
C GLY A 658 -7.94 -9.36 -5.90
N LYS A 659 -8.48 -9.95 -4.82
CA LYS A 659 -9.49 -9.30 -3.96
C LYS A 659 -8.90 -8.57 -2.74
N LEU A 660 -7.69 -8.93 -2.27
CA LEU A 660 -7.02 -8.24 -1.16
C LEU A 660 -6.21 -7.01 -1.61
N THR A 661 -6.09 -6.80 -2.93
CA THR A 661 -5.38 -5.69 -3.57
C THR A 661 -6.28 -4.49 -3.88
N GLN A 662 -7.57 -4.54 -3.54
CA GLN A 662 -8.56 -3.49 -3.82
C GLN A 662 -8.63 -2.37 -2.77
N HIS A 663 -7.64 -2.26 -1.88
CA HIS A 663 -7.50 -1.02 -1.11
C HIS A 663 -7.07 0.10 -2.07
N LYS A 664 -8.02 1.01 -2.36
CA LYS A 664 -7.78 2.28 -3.06
C LYS A 664 -6.64 3.00 -2.32
N GLY A 665 -5.41 2.90 -2.83
CA GLY A 665 -4.28 3.56 -2.18
C GLY A 665 -2.91 2.91 -2.20
N ARG A 666 -2.69 1.77 -2.90
CA ARG A 666 -1.37 1.21 -3.33
C ARG A 666 -0.99 -0.22 -2.88
N GLY A 667 -1.91 -1.17 -3.02
CA GLY A 667 -1.62 -2.55 -3.47
C GLY A 667 -0.65 -3.43 -2.67
N SER A 668 -0.52 -4.69 -3.10
CA SER A 668 0.43 -5.67 -2.58
C SER A 668 1.89 -5.21 -2.72
N VAL A 669 2.80 -5.67 -1.84
CA VAL A 669 4.26 -5.49 -2.00
C VAL A 669 4.82 -6.03 -3.33
N LEU A 670 4.10 -6.94 -3.99
CA LEU A 670 4.43 -7.47 -5.32
C LEU A 670 3.83 -6.65 -6.47
N THR A 671 3.30 -5.45 -6.18
CA THR A 671 2.81 -4.50 -7.18
C THR A 671 3.53 -3.16 -7.01
N GLY A 672 4.30 -2.79 -8.03
CA GLY A 672 4.96 -1.49 -8.14
C GLY A 672 4.16 -0.47 -8.95
N PHE A 673 4.48 0.79 -8.78
CA PHE A 673 4.05 1.89 -9.65
C PHE A 673 5.22 2.28 -10.53
N THR A 674 4.97 2.65 -11.79
CA THR A 674 6.05 3.15 -12.66
C THR A 674 6.28 4.64 -12.46
N GLY A 675 5.20 5.41 -12.43
CA GLY A 675 5.26 6.85 -12.53
C GLY A 675 4.10 7.36 -13.34
N ASN A 676 4.04 8.67 -13.54
CA ASN A 676 3.13 9.26 -14.51
C ASN A 676 3.65 10.63 -14.97
N LEU A 677 3.31 10.98 -16.20
CA LEU A 677 3.38 12.33 -16.73
C LEU A 677 2.04 12.67 -17.39
N THR A 678 1.73 13.95 -17.47
CA THR A 678 0.56 14.44 -18.21
C THR A 678 0.95 15.73 -18.89
N LEU A 679 0.31 16.07 -20.00
CA LEU A 679 0.38 17.40 -20.64
C LEU A 679 -0.96 18.17 -20.56
N LYS A 680 -2.00 17.58 -19.95
CA LYS A 680 -3.29 18.25 -19.69
C LYS A 680 -3.18 19.48 -18.79
N THR A 681 -3.80 20.59 -19.17
CA THR A 681 -3.95 21.77 -18.32
C THR A 681 -5.22 21.64 -17.47
N TYR A 682 -5.15 22.03 -16.18
CA TYR A 682 -6.32 22.02 -15.29
C TYR A 682 -6.70 23.45 -14.95
N ALA A 683 -7.81 23.94 -15.52
CA ALA A 683 -8.26 25.33 -15.40
C ALA A 683 -8.56 25.79 -13.94
N ASN A 684 -8.92 24.88 -13.03
CA ASN A 684 -9.35 25.21 -11.65
C ASN A 684 -8.47 24.61 -10.54
N SER A 685 -7.20 24.33 -10.83
CA SER A 685 -6.25 23.83 -9.83
C SER A 685 -5.65 25.00 -9.02
N ARG A 686 -5.55 24.89 -7.68
CA ARG A 686 -4.75 25.83 -6.84
C ARG A 686 -3.25 25.86 -7.25
N TYR A 687 -2.84 24.92 -8.08
CA TYR A 687 -1.63 24.91 -8.87
C TYR A 687 -2.04 25.12 -10.33
N ALA A 688 -2.43 26.34 -10.72
CA ALA A 688 -2.62 26.67 -12.14
C ALA A 688 -1.29 26.33 -12.83
N THR A 689 -1.24 25.17 -13.47
CA THR A 689 -0.08 24.73 -14.23
C THR A 689 -0.11 25.52 -15.53
N GLY A 690 1.07 25.91 -16.02
CA GLY A 690 1.27 26.52 -17.32
C GLY A 690 0.50 25.87 -18.46
N ASP A 691 0.46 26.54 -19.61
CA ASP A 691 -0.07 25.96 -20.84
C ASP A 691 0.64 24.64 -21.22
N ALA A 692 0.10 23.93 -22.22
CA ALA A 692 0.63 22.63 -22.61
C ALA A 692 2.11 22.68 -23.03
N LEU A 693 2.58 23.81 -23.57
CA LEU A 693 3.96 24.02 -24.02
C LEU A 693 4.92 24.20 -22.83
N GLN A 694 4.50 24.98 -21.82
CA GLN A 694 5.23 25.09 -20.56
C GLN A 694 5.31 23.73 -19.85
N ARG A 695 4.24 22.94 -19.85
CA ARG A 695 4.24 21.58 -19.27
C ARG A 695 5.13 20.62 -20.03
N LEU A 696 5.12 20.64 -21.36
CA LEU A 696 6.03 19.87 -22.20
C LEU A 696 7.48 20.21 -21.87
N SER A 697 7.79 21.51 -21.80
CA SER A 697 9.11 22.00 -21.43
C SER A 697 9.53 21.51 -20.05
N GLN A 698 8.69 21.63 -19.03
CA GLN A 698 8.98 21.14 -17.67
C GLN A 698 9.17 19.62 -17.61
N ASN A 699 8.28 18.87 -18.25
CA ASN A 699 8.34 17.40 -18.27
C ASN A 699 9.61 16.91 -18.96
N SER A 700 10.10 17.60 -20.00
CA SER A 700 11.31 17.22 -20.76
C SER A 700 12.59 17.13 -19.91
N PHE A 701 12.64 17.82 -18.78
CA PHE A 701 13.75 17.73 -17.82
C PHE A 701 13.30 17.16 -16.46
N GLY A 702 12.12 16.54 -16.42
CA GLY A 702 11.58 15.75 -15.33
C GLY A 702 10.96 16.55 -14.19
N GLN A 703 10.54 17.80 -14.42
CA GLN A 703 9.63 18.53 -13.51
C GLN A 703 8.19 18.25 -13.91
N GLY A 704 7.27 18.15 -12.94
CA GLY A 704 5.85 17.84 -13.24
C GLY A 704 5.60 16.37 -13.61
N VAL A 705 6.63 15.54 -13.52
CA VAL A 705 6.60 14.08 -13.71
C VAL A 705 6.80 13.39 -12.37
N THR A 706 6.22 12.21 -12.19
CA THR A 706 6.50 11.34 -11.03
C THR A 706 7.07 10.01 -11.53
N ALA A 707 8.04 9.43 -10.81
CA ALA A 707 8.60 8.12 -11.14
C ALA A 707 9.04 7.37 -9.88
N THR A 708 8.92 6.03 -9.86
CA THR A 708 9.54 5.24 -8.80
C THR A 708 11.02 4.96 -9.11
N PRO A 709 11.87 4.77 -8.10
CA PRO A 709 13.24 4.31 -8.30
C PRO A 709 13.35 3.05 -9.16
N LEU A 710 12.47 2.06 -8.96
CA LEU A 710 12.47 0.83 -9.76
C LEU A 710 12.20 1.13 -11.23
N GLN A 711 11.25 2.02 -11.54
CA GLN A 711 11.02 2.43 -12.93
C GLN A 711 12.23 3.13 -13.53
N MET A 712 12.86 4.04 -12.79
CA MET A 712 14.05 4.73 -13.31
C MET A 712 15.24 3.77 -13.49
N ALA A 713 15.38 2.75 -12.66
CA ALA A 713 16.37 1.68 -12.85
C ALA A 713 16.08 0.85 -14.12
N ARG A 714 14.80 0.58 -14.43
CA ARG A 714 14.40 -0.07 -15.70
C ARG A 714 14.73 0.80 -16.92
N VAL A 715 14.51 2.11 -16.83
CA VAL A 715 14.90 3.05 -17.89
C VAL A 715 16.41 2.99 -18.11
N ALA A 716 17.22 3.00 -17.05
CA ALA A 716 18.67 2.84 -17.18
C ALA A 716 19.07 1.49 -17.78
N ALA A 717 18.42 0.39 -17.37
CA ALA A 717 18.64 -0.92 -17.98
C ALA A 717 18.29 -0.94 -19.48
N THR A 718 17.25 -0.20 -19.89
CA THR A 718 16.87 -0.03 -21.30
C THR A 718 17.94 0.71 -22.09
N VAL A 719 18.49 1.80 -21.54
CA VAL A 719 19.61 2.51 -22.16
C VAL A 719 20.86 1.61 -22.24
N ALA A 720 21.12 0.82 -21.20
CA ALA A 720 22.27 -0.07 -21.14
C ALA A 720 22.18 -1.22 -22.15
N THR A 721 21.01 -1.85 -22.29
CA THR A 721 20.87 -3.13 -23.03
C THR A 721 20.08 -3.01 -24.34
N ARG A 722 19.39 -1.90 -24.57
CA ARG A 722 18.33 -1.69 -25.58
C ARG A 722 16.99 -2.39 -25.30
N TYR A 723 16.91 -3.17 -24.22
CA TYR A 723 15.69 -3.89 -23.84
C TYR A 723 15.14 -3.36 -22.51
N LEU A 724 13.83 -3.17 -22.44
CA LEU A 724 13.14 -2.85 -21.20
C LEU A 724 12.89 -4.13 -20.40
N PRO A 725 13.58 -4.35 -19.27
CA PRO A 725 13.35 -5.54 -18.48
C PRO A 725 12.03 -5.43 -17.70
N GLN A 726 11.34 -6.55 -17.55
CA GLN A 726 10.22 -6.69 -16.63
C GLN A 726 10.75 -7.15 -15.26
N PRO A 727 10.67 -6.31 -14.20
CA PRO A 727 11.28 -6.64 -12.93
C PRO A 727 10.50 -7.72 -12.18
N TYR A 728 11.23 -8.56 -11.45
CA TYR A 728 10.64 -9.61 -10.63
C TYR A 728 11.42 -9.86 -9.33
N VAL A 729 10.69 -10.22 -8.29
CA VAL A 729 11.24 -10.46 -6.94
C VAL A 729 11.28 -11.95 -6.59
N LEU A 730 10.47 -12.78 -7.24
CA LEU A 730 10.37 -14.22 -6.96
C LEU A 730 11.22 -15.02 -7.94
N GLN A 731 12.17 -15.82 -7.46
CA GLN A 731 13.10 -16.60 -8.29
C GLN A 731 12.70 -18.08 -8.36
N THR A 732 12.37 -18.69 -7.22
CA THR A 732 11.97 -20.10 -7.15
C THR A 732 10.83 -20.28 -6.16
N TRP A 733 9.95 -21.24 -6.39
CA TRP A 733 9.01 -21.74 -5.39
C TRP A 733 8.88 -23.26 -5.52
N ALA A 734 8.80 -23.96 -4.39
CA ALA A 734 8.64 -25.43 -4.36
C ALA A 734 9.69 -26.17 -5.22
N GLY A 735 10.94 -25.73 -5.17
CA GLY A 735 12.05 -26.30 -5.96
C GLY A 735 12.03 -25.94 -7.46
N LYS A 736 10.95 -25.34 -7.98
CA LYS A 736 10.85 -24.93 -9.38
C LYS A 736 11.47 -23.54 -9.56
N ARG A 737 12.50 -23.47 -10.41
CA ARG A 737 13.02 -22.20 -10.92
C ARG A 737 12.03 -21.62 -11.91
N LEU A 738 11.88 -20.31 -11.86
CA LEU A 738 11.02 -19.60 -12.77
C LEU A 738 11.85 -18.89 -13.83
N ASP A 739 11.32 -18.86 -15.05
CA ASP A 739 11.98 -18.19 -16.16
C ASP A 739 11.97 -16.68 -15.95
N ALA A 740 12.99 -16.00 -16.43
CA ALA A 740 12.98 -14.55 -16.42
C ALA A 740 11.86 -14.07 -17.37
N PRO A 741 11.05 -13.08 -16.98
CA PRO A 741 10.06 -12.51 -17.88
C PRO A 741 10.71 -11.89 -19.12
N ASP A 742 9.99 -11.89 -20.24
CA ASP A 742 10.47 -11.32 -21.49
C ASP A 742 10.80 -9.82 -21.37
N SER A 743 11.81 -9.42 -22.12
CA SER A 743 12.24 -8.03 -22.25
C SER A 743 11.82 -7.46 -23.61
N LEU A 744 11.43 -6.17 -23.65
CA LEU A 744 10.98 -5.52 -24.88
C LEU A 744 12.10 -4.68 -25.51
N LYS A 745 12.48 -4.93 -26.76
CA LYS A 745 13.45 -4.09 -27.49
C LYS A 745 12.83 -2.70 -27.70
N LEU A 746 13.42 -1.66 -27.13
CA LEU A 746 12.85 -0.30 -27.16
C LEU A 746 13.84 0.80 -27.53
N ALA A 747 15.14 0.61 -27.33
CA ALA A 747 16.08 1.70 -27.58
C ALA A 747 16.49 1.80 -29.06
N PRO A 748 16.60 3.04 -29.59
CA PRO A 748 17.22 3.36 -30.89
C PRO A 748 18.61 2.75 -31.10
N ASP A 749 19.03 2.58 -32.36
CA ASP A 749 20.38 2.13 -32.71
C ASP A 749 21.46 3.19 -32.39
N ASN A 750 21.12 4.48 -32.48
CA ASN A 750 21.98 5.63 -32.17
C ASN A 750 22.12 5.94 -30.65
N ILE A 751 21.71 5.01 -29.77
CA ILE A 751 21.72 5.13 -28.30
C ILE A 751 23.10 5.48 -27.70
N ASP A 752 24.18 5.25 -28.44
CA ASP A 752 25.55 5.51 -27.99
C ASP A 752 25.83 6.99 -27.68
N LEU A 753 25.07 7.93 -28.29
CA LEU A 753 25.14 9.35 -27.92
C LEU A 753 24.68 9.57 -26.47
N LEU A 754 23.57 8.94 -26.07
CA LEU A 754 23.07 9.00 -24.70
C LEU A 754 24.03 8.28 -23.74
N ARG A 755 24.50 7.08 -24.11
CA ARG A 755 25.46 6.31 -23.29
C ARG A 755 26.75 7.11 -23.05
N THR A 756 27.30 7.74 -24.09
CA THR A 756 28.48 8.61 -23.97
C THR A 756 28.24 9.75 -22.99
N GLY A 757 27.10 10.44 -23.10
CA GLY A 757 26.74 11.49 -22.14
C GLY A 757 26.61 10.98 -20.71
N MET A 758 25.98 9.81 -20.52
CA MET A 758 25.81 9.19 -19.20
C MET A 758 27.13 8.69 -18.60
N LYS A 759 28.08 8.24 -19.41
CA LYS A 759 29.45 7.89 -18.97
C LYS A 759 30.21 9.11 -18.46
N ALA A 760 30.03 10.25 -19.13
CA ALA A 760 30.68 11.49 -18.77
C ALA A 760 30.26 12.04 -17.39
N VAL A 761 29.03 11.75 -16.94
CA VAL A 761 28.46 12.27 -15.69
C VAL A 761 29.28 11.90 -14.44
N PRO A 762 29.60 10.63 -14.15
CA PRO A 762 30.46 10.25 -13.03
C PRO A 762 31.96 10.53 -13.25
N GLU A 763 32.42 10.71 -14.49
CA GLU A 763 33.86 10.93 -14.74
C GLU A 763 34.26 12.41 -14.71
N VAL A 764 33.46 13.26 -15.35
CA VAL A 764 33.78 14.66 -15.60
C VAL A 764 32.61 15.62 -15.37
N GLY A 765 31.39 15.11 -15.23
CA GLY A 765 30.16 15.88 -15.06
C GLY A 765 29.65 15.93 -13.62
N THR A 766 28.32 15.94 -13.49
CA THR A 766 27.61 16.29 -12.25
C THR A 766 27.78 15.31 -11.08
N ALA A 767 28.30 14.09 -11.31
CA ALA A 767 28.60 13.12 -10.24
C ALA A 767 30.11 12.91 -10.01
N ARG A 768 30.97 13.64 -10.73
CA ARG A 768 32.44 13.51 -10.69
C ARG A 768 33.00 13.48 -9.27
N ARG A 769 32.58 14.42 -8.42
CA ARG A 769 33.14 14.57 -7.07
C ARG A 769 32.94 13.30 -6.23
N ALA A 770 31.77 12.69 -6.31
CA ALA A 770 31.47 11.46 -5.57
C ALA A 770 32.29 10.27 -6.07
N PHE A 771 32.36 10.08 -7.39
CA PHE A 771 33.08 8.93 -7.97
C PHE A 771 34.60 9.08 -7.87
N ALA A 772 35.14 10.28 -8.06
CA ALA A 772 36.57 10.54 -7.82
C ALA A 772 36.98 10.27 -6.36
N ARG A 773 36.10 10.57 -5.40
CA ARG A 773 36.39 10.38 -3.97
C ARG A 773 36.18 8.94 -3.51
N TYR A 774 35.10 8.30 -3.92
CA TYR A 774 34.66 7.03 -3.33
C TYR A 774 34.86 5.83 -4.25
N TYR A 775 35.03 6.01 -5.56
CA TYR A 775 35.21 4.91 -6.50
C TYR A 775 36.13 5.28 -7.68
N PRO A 776 37.35 5.78 -7.43
CA PRO A 776 38.22 6.35 -8.48
C PRO A 776 38.66 5.33 -9.54
N GLN A 777 38.91 4.09 -9.14
CA GLN A 777 39.45 3.05 -10.03
C GLN A 777 38.39 2.38 -10.92
N GLY A 778 37.11 2.49 -10.57
CA GLY A 778 36.03 1.89 -11.34
C GLY A 778 34.95 2.89 -11.79
N GLY A 779 35.13 4.18 -11.52
CA GLY A 779 34.18 5.21 -11.93
C GLY A 779 33.92 5.27 -13.44
N CYS A 780 34.89 4.83 -14.25
CA CYS A 780 34.77 4.72 -15.70
C CYS A 780 33.96 3.49 -16.19
N GLN A 781 33.62 2.55 -15.30
CA GLN A 781 32.68 1.46 -15.55
C GLN A 781 31.24 1.87 -15.22
N VAL A 782 31.02 3.12 -14.81
CA VAL A 782 29.72 3.61 -14.37
C VAL A 782 29.19 4.61 -15.37
N TYR A 783 27.92 4.43 -15.70
CA TYR A 783 27.14 5.33 -16.52
C TYR A 783 25.99 5.81 -15.66
N GLY A 784 25.69 7.10 -15.68
CA GLY A 784 24.58 7.59 -14.89
C GLY A 784 24.10 8.97 -15.25
N LYS A 785 23.02 9.36 -14.58
CA LYS A 785 22.43 10.67 -14.66
C LYS A 785 22.04 11.11 -13.27
N THR A 786 22.42 12.33 -12.90
CA THR A 786 21.94 12.98 -11.67
C THR A 786 20.59 13.66 -11.93
N GLY A 787 19.76 13.74 -10.90
CA GLY A 787 18.52 14.51 -10.90
C GLY A 787 18.37 15.29 -9.60
N THR A 788 17.80 16.49 -9.73
CA THR A 788 17.42 17.35 -8.62
C THR A 788 16.06 17.97 -8.95
N ALA A 789 15.06 17.71 -8.10
CA ALA A 789 13.72 18.30 -8.24
C ALA A 789 13.35 19.06 -6.98
N GLN A 790 12.79 20.27 -7.10
CA GLN A 790 12.36 21.03 -5.93
C GLN A 790 11.02 20.51 -5.45
N VAL A 791 10.91 20.09 -4.19
CA VAL A 791 9.70 19.43 -3.65
C VAL A 791 9.02 20.21 -2.52
N ALA A 792 9.75 21.07 -1.80
CA ALA A 792 9.16 21.90 -0.76
C ALA A 792 9.92 23.22 -0.51
N LYS A 793 9.25 24.16 0.18
CA LYS A 793 9.81 25.40 0.73
C LYS A 793 9.59 25.43 2.25
N GLY A 794 10.53 25.99 3.02
CA GLY A 794 10.39 26.14 4.47
C GLY A 794 9.25 27.09 4.89
N ARG A 795 8.73 26.94 6.12
CA ARG A 795 7.62 27.74 6.69
C ARG A 795 8.11 28.73 7.75
N GLY A 796 7.76 30.02 7.62
CA GLY A 796 8.11 31.10 8.57
C GLY A 796 9.20 32.06 8.06
N SER A 797 9.33 33.26 8.64
CA SER A 797 10.20 34.35 8.14
C SER A 797 11.70 33.99 8.01
N ARG A 798 12.26 33.22 8.95
CA ARG A 798 13.64 32.67 8.86
C ARG A 798 13.77 31.44 7.95
N ALA A 799 12.71 30.65 7.76
CA ALA A 799 12.73 29.41 6.97
C ALA A 799 12.28 29.58 5.51
N LYS A 800 11.67 30.72 5.14
CA LYS A 800 11.22 31.05 3.77
C LYS A 800 12.34 31.04 2.72
N ARG A 801 13.62 31.07 3.14
CA ARG A 801 14.79 30.96 2.24
C ARG A 801 15.27 29.53 2.00
N GLN A 802 14.80 28.54 2.76
CA GLN A 802 15.20 27.14 2.60
C GLN A 802 14.34 26.44 1.55
N ARG A 803 14.98 25.88 0.52
CA ARG A 803 14.37 25.04 -0.51
C ARG A 803 14.80 23.60 -0.28
N TYR A 804 13.87 22.67 -0.42
CA TYR A 804 14.10 21.25 -0.25
C TYR A 804 13.98 20.56 -1.60
N TYR A 805 14.85 19.58 -1.82
CA TYR A 805 14.97 18.90 -3.09
C TYR A 805 14.81 17.39 -2.94
N SER A 806 14.41 16.72 -4.02
CA SER A 806 14.61 15.29 -4.21
C SER A 806 15.87 15.08 -5.03
N ALA A 807 16.86 14.43 -4.43
CA ALA A 807 18.13 14.09 -5.03
C ALA A 807 18.06 12.68 -5.64
N TRP A 808 18.51 12.54 -6.88
CA TRP A 808 18.46 11.30 -7.65
C TRP A 808 19.80 10.98 -8.31
N PHE A 809 20.12 9.69 -8.37
CA PHE A 809 21.17 9.19 -9.27
C PHE A 809 20.75 7.85 -9.84
N THR A 810 20.69 7.76 -11.17
CA THR A 810 20.17 6.60 -11.89
C THR A 810 21.14 6.23 -12.99
N GLY A 811 21.40 4.94 -13.20
CA GLY A 811 22.44 4.52 -14.12
C GLY A 811 22.67 3.02 -14.14
N TRP A 812 23.80 2.60 -14.71
CA TRP A 812 24.26 1.22 -14.69
C TRP A 812 25.77 1.13 -14.47
N HIS A 813 26.20 -0.07 -14.10
CA HIS A 813 27.60 -0.47 -14.01
C HIS A 813 27.86 -1.58 -15.04
N GLU A 814 29.05 -1.55 -15.62
CA GLU A 814 29.57 -2.59 -16.51
C GLU A 814 30.64 -3.42 -15.79
N ASN A 815 30.63 -4.73 -15.99
CA ASN A 815 31.70 -5.60 -15.51
C ASN A 815 33.02 -5.34 -16.27
N ASN A 816 34.08 -6.08 -15.93
CA ASN A 816 35.39 -5.92 -16.59
C ASN A 816 35.38 -6.26 -18.09
N GLU A 817 34.37 -6.97 -18.57
CA GLU A 817 34.15 -7.31 -19.98
C GLU A 817 33.36 -6.22 -20.73
N GLY A 818 32.99 -5.13 -20.07
CA GLY A 818 32.17 -4.07 -20.66
C GLY A 818 30.68 -4.43 -20.79
N THR A 819 30.21 -5.47 -20.09
CA THR A 819 28.80 -5.88 -20.14
C THR A 819 28.02 -5.30 -18.95
N PRO A 820 26.80 -4.76 -19.16
CA PRO A 820 25.97 -4.28 -18.06
C PRO A 820 25.62 -5.42 -17.10
N ASP A 821 26.01 -5.29 -15.83
CA ASP A 821 25.73 -6.28 -14.78
C ASP A 821 24.78 -5.76 -13.70
N ILE A 822 24.69 -4.44 -13.51
CA ILE A 822 23.82 -3.80 -12.53
C ILE A 822 23.21 -2.53 -13.13
N ALA A 823 21.88 -2.41 -13.17
CA ALA A 823 21.20 -1.12 -13.28
C ALA A 823 20.68 -0.68 -11.91
N PHE A 824 20.72 0.62 -11.63
CA PHE A 824 20.39 1.16 -10.32
C PHE A 824 19.63 2.48 -10.39
N ALA A 825 18.89 2.76 -9.32
CA ALA A 825 18.38 4.08 -9.02
C ALA A 825 18.46 4.35 -7.51
N CYS A 826 18.94 5.54 -7.17
CA CYS A 826 18.89 6.11 -5.84
C CYS A 826 17.99 7.34 -5.84
N MET A 827 17.16 7.46 -4.81
CA MET A 827 16.38 8.66 -4.51
C MET A 827 16.47 8.99 -3.02
N VAL A 828 16.70 10.25 -2.70
CA VAL A 828 16.47 10.81 -1.35
C VAL A 828 15.63 12.07 -1.49
N SER A 829 14.43 12.07 -0.89
CA SER A 829 13.56 13.25 -0.89
C SER A 829 13.90 14.22 0.24
N HIS A 830 13.45 15.46 0.11
CA HIS A 830 13.58 16.51 1.13
C HIS A 830 15.01 16.71 1.65
N THR A 831 16.01 16.65 0.76
CA THR A 831 17.38 17.01 1.07
C THR A 831 17.51 18.53 1.21
N TYR A 832 18.39 18.96 2.11
CA TYR A 832 18.74 20.36 2.34
C TYR A 832 20.22 20.42 2.72
N ILE A 833 21.06 20.90 1.80
CA ILE A 833 22.48 21.15 2.03
C ILE A 833 22.77 22.55 1.54
N ARG A 834 23.52 23.32 2.34
CA ARG A 834 23.82 24.75 2.18
C ARG A 834 24.39 25.12 0.79
N GLY A 835 23.54 25.22 -0.23
CA GLY A 835 23.87 25.77 -1.55
C GLY A 835 24.29 24.78 -2.66
N HIS A 836 24.35 23.46 -2.42
CA HIS A 836 24.86 22.48 -3.41
C HIS A 836 24.11 21.14 -3.35
N ASP A 837 22.82 21.14 -3.69
CA ASP A 837 21.97 19.94 -3.62
C ASP A 837 21.77 19.28 -4.98
N TYR A 838 22.84 18.77 -5.58
CA TYR A 838 22.71 17.96 -6.78
C TYR A 838 22.54 16.47 -6.42
N GLY A 839 21.82 15.73 -7.25
CA GLY A 839 21.74 14.27 -7.13
C GLY A 839 23.11 13.56 -7.01
N GLY A 840 24.17 14.19 -7.55
CA GLY A 840 25.55 13.72 -7.45
C GLY A 840 26.21 13.92 -6.08
N ASP A 841 25.68 14.80 -5.21
CA ASP A 841 26.23 15.08 -3.88
C ASP A 841 25.60 14.20 -2.79
N VAL A 842 24.36 13.74 -2.99
CA VAL A 842 23.65 12.85 -2.04
C VAL A 842 23.62 11.41 -2.53
N CYS A 843 23.06 11.15 -3.72
CA CYS A 843 22.93 9.79 -4.24
C CYS A 843 24.22 9.28 -4.90
N GLY A 844 25.06 10.19 -5.42
CA GLY A 844 26.39 9.84 -5.96
C GLY A 844 27.27 9.08 -4.95
N PRO A 845 27.50 9.60 -3.73
CA PRO A 845 28.29 8.91 -2.71
C PRO A 845 27.70 7.57 -2.28
N ILE A 846 26.36 7.47 -2.18
CA ILE A 846 25.68 6.21 -1.85
C ILE A 846 26.06 5.14 -2.87
N VAL A 847 25.81 5.40 -4.16
CA VAL A 847 26.06 4.44 -5.24
C VAL A 847 27.55 4.14 -5.40
N ALA A 848 28.41 5.16 -5.38
CA ALA A 848 29.86 4.97 -5.52
C ALA A 848 30.43 4.05 -4.42
N ARG A 849 29.97 4.19 -3.17
CA ARG A 849 30.41 3.31 -2.07
C ARG A 849 29.85 1.89 -2.18
N ILE A 850 28.60 1.73 -2.63
CA ILE A 850 28.01 0.40 -2.90
C ILE A 850 28.87 -0.33 -3.95
N LEU A 851 29.12 0.30 -5.10
CA LEU A 851 29.90 -0.32 -6.19
C LEU A 851 31.34 -0.63 -5.75
N ARG A 852 32.00 0.30 -5.04
CA ARG A 852 33.33 0.08 -4.47
C ARG A 852 33.37 -1.16 -3.59
N ASP A 853 32.45 -1.28 -2.64
CA ASP A 853 32.47 -2.36 -1.65
C ASP A 853 32.01 -3.69 -2.25
N MET A 854 31.13 -3.66 -3.27
CA MET A 854 30.82 -4.84 -4.09
C MET A 854 32.06 -5.38 -4.82
N ASN A 855 32.84 -4.51 -5.46
CA ASN A 855 34.04 -4.95 -6.18
C ASN A 855 35.15 -5.45 -5.25
N LYS A 856 35.30 -4.85 -4.06
CA LYS A 856 36.19 -5.38 -3.02
C LYS A 856 35.77 -6.77 -2.54
N ALA A 857 34.47 -7.03 -2.39
CA ALA A 857 33.97 -8.34 -1.98
C ALA A 857 34.25 -9.41 -3.05
N LYS A 858 34.00 -9.09 -4.34
CA LYS A 858 34.35 -9.98 -5.46
C LYS A 858 35.86 -10.33 -5.47
N ALA A 859 36.73 -9.34 -5.32
CA ALA A 859 38.18 -9.56 -5.31
C ALA A 859 38.67 -10.42 -4.14
N LYS A 860 38.02 -10.35 -2.97
CA LYS A 860 38.36 -11.20 -1.82
C LYS A 860 37.97 -12.66 -2.02
N ASN A 861 36.85 -12.93 -2.66
CA ASN A 861 36.41 -14.30 -2.92
C ASN A 861 37.32 -14.99 -3.95
N VAL A 862 37.71 -14.29 -5.02
CA VAL A 862 38.66 -14.83 -6.02
C VAL A 862 39.99 -15.21 -5.39
N LYS A 863 40.51 -14.42 -4.43
CA LYS A 863 41.75 -14.74 -3.70
C LYS A 863 41.61 -15.86 -2.65
N LYS A 864 40.39 -16.28 -2.33
CA LYS A 864 40.11 -17.37 -1.39
C LYS A 864 39.89 -18.69 -2.13
N ASP A 865 39.40 -18.60 -3.37
CA ASP A 865 39.19 -19.74 -4.27
C ASP A 865 40.46 -20.11 -5.07
N GLN A 866 41.41 -19.17 -5.18
CA GLN A 866 42.82 -19.39 -5.57
C GLN A 866 43.65 -19.76 -4.34
#